data_AF-A0A8S1AAJ6-F1
#
_entry.id   AF-A0A8S1AAJ6-F1
#
_cell.length_a   1.000
_cell.length_b   1.000
_cell.length_c   1.000
_cell.angle_alpha   90.00
_cell.angle_beta   90.00
_cell.angle_gamma   90.00
#
_symmetry.space_group_name_H-M   'P 1'
#
loop_
_entity.id
_entity.type
_entity.pdbx_description
1 polymer ?
#
loop_
_entity_poly.entity_id
_entity_poly.type
_entity_poly.pdbx_seq_one_letter_code
_entity_poly.pdbx_strand_id
1 'polypeptide(L)'
;MDIVISLPLNHKVDPFNPANSDINLEPKGPGFVQLKMGVQYEKLINKINKAAYGWIDSSNYLLRSKFIEWFESVVNLALNQYEVKINYRPVVYVEGVAYVIHVSKSGPAMTLLIRNHERNFSMDVDLVPALKFPESRWPISKTYRPIPTKCSKGYWIVVPKPNKGFTVVQDQSRAWRIGLHNQERELMYNSYNLKQTIRLMKKLRDSLEMKKITSYYIKTIFLWEIVAINDEEYWRNSPAVLFKRMVGKLYEALMTGSIPYFWNKNNNLIGGVNKNILISYANKLLPLMKILEDPSQYKLFCFVYITYFIIFVTRKMEPNDNNNRNRPQPSLWAVGAGVVAAGAIATLTYFFGGKSKKTAQERQSTSAAPSQSQPLPHTRHSQDQNNSGPSAIELISQRLLNSCQVNSRPNSSCAPENPIITNLNSLLQDIYVRYIKLQEFTLHYKVFDVIFNDLHKKMKDVNPYYRKYSSTVQFAGSHFDKLRIKKPDEFDMDIVISLPLNHKVDPFNPANSDINLEPKGPGFVQLKMGVQYEKLPQRDIDEWPNNKDAHEWKDKSNYLLRSKFIEWFESVVNLALNQYEVKINSRPVVYVEGVAYVIHVSKSGPAMTLLIRNHERNFSMDVDLVPALKFPESRWPISKTYRPIPTKCSKGYWIVVPKPNKEFTVVQDQSRAWRIGLHNQERELMYNSHNLKQTIRLMKKLRDSLDMKKIASYYIKTIFFWEIVAINDEEYWRNSPAVLFKRMVGKLYEALMTGSIPYFWNKNNNLIGGVNKNILMSYANKLLPLMKILEDPSQYKLVAKYLLTYSEFTDYNRRFLHI
;
A
#
# COMPACT_ATOMS: atom_id res chain seq x y z
N MET A 1 3.79 -0.22 15.53
CA MET A 1 2.93 -1.42 15.55
C MET A 1 2.80 -1.83 16.99
N ASP A 2 1.56 -1.92 17.46
CA ASP A 2 1.29 -2.19 18.88
C ASP A 2 1.19 -3.71 19.06
N ILE A 3 2.12 -4.29 19.82
CA ILE A 3 2.12 -5.72 20.17
C ILE A 3 1.24 -5.85 21.40
N VAL A 4 0.00 -6.29 21.18
CA VAL A 4 -1.06 -6.34 22.19
C VAL A 4 -1.02 -7.68 22.91
N ILE A 5 -0.62 -7.64 24.17
CA ILE A 5 -0.55 -8.78 25.09
C ILE A 5 -1.81 -8.79 25.95
N SER A 6 -2.41 -9.96 26.12
CA SER A 6 -3.53 -10.16 27.05
C SER A 6 -3.01 -10.78 28.33
N LEU A 7 -3.35 -10.20 29.48
CA LEU A 7 -3.19 -10.89 30.77
C LEU A 7 -4.33 -11.90 30.93
N PRO A 8 -4.12 -13.06 31.58
CA PRO A 8 -5.12 -14.12 31.74
C PRO A 8 -6.18 -13.77 32.80
N LEU A 9 -6.92 -12.68 32.59
CA LEU A 9 -7.92 -12.12 33.50
C LEU A 9 -9.22 -12.94 33.51
N ASN A 10 -9.82 -13.12 34.68
CA ASN A 10 -11.19 -13.61 34.78
C ASN A 10 -12.17 -12.53 34.31
N HIS A 11 -13.11 -12.94 33.46
CA HIS A 11 -14.08 -12.02 32.85
C HIS A 11 -15.15 -11.47 33.81
N LYS A 12 -15.25 -12.02 35.03
CA LYS A 12 -16.19 -11.54 36.05
C LYS A 12 -15.59 -10.35 36.81
N VAL A 13 -16.33 -9.24 36.81
CA VAL A 13 -16.22 -8.20 37.84
C VAL A 13 -17.30 -8.52 38.87
N ASP A 14 -16.96 -8.52 40.16
CA ASP A 14 -17.95 -8.46 41.24
C ASP A 14 -18.40 -6.99 41.36
N PRO A 15 -19.67 -6.66 41.03
CA PRO A 15 -20.15 -5.28 41.09
C PRO A 15 -20.44 -4.81 42.52
N PHE A 16 -20.49 -5.72 43.49
CA PHE A 16 -20.77 -5.41 44.91
C PHE A 16 -19.49 -5.33 45.75
N ASN A 17 -18.39 -5.97 45.33
CA ASN A 17 -17.09 -5.85 46.00
C ASN A 17 -15.91 -5.62 45.03
N PRO A 18 -15.57 -4.36 44.71
CA PRO A 18 -14.41 -4.00 43.90
C PRO A 18 -13.04 -4.44 44.46
N ALA A 19 -12.94 -4.83 45.74
CA ALA A 19 -11.68 -5.36 46.30
C ALA A 19 -11.39 -6.81 45.86
N ASN A 20 -12.41 -7.55 45.42
CA ASN A 20 -12.28 -8.91 44.86
C ASN A 20 -11.91 -8.92 43.36
N SER A 21 -11.69 -7.76 42.73
CA SER A 21 -11.39 -7.67 41.30
C SER A 21 -9.91 -7.97 40.98
N ASP A 22 -9.67 -8.83 39.98
CA ASP A 22 -8.32 -9.25 39.52
C ASP A 22 -7.32 -8.10 39.30
N ILE A 23 -7.77 -7.01 38.68
CA ILE A 23 -7.00 -5.78 38.49
C ILE A 23 -7.92 -4.58 38.69
N ASN A 24 -7.52 -3.71 39.60
CA ASN A 24 -8.09 -2.39 39.82
C ASN A 24 -7.30 -1.32 39.07
N LEU A 25 -8.03 -0.35 38.50
CA LEU A 25 -7.51 0.64 37.56
C LEU A 25 -7.64 2.03 38.20
N GLU A 26 -6.55 2.55 38.75
CA GLU A 26 -6.54 3.81 39.51
C GLU A 26 -6.16 4.97 38.58
N PRO A 27 -7.06 5.92 38.25
CA PRO A 27 -6.73 7.03 37.36
C PRO A 27 -5.75 8.02 38.01
N LYS A 28 -4.68 8.37 37.28
CA LYS A 28 -3.68 9.35 37.72
C LYS A 28 -3.49 10.43 36.63
N GLY A 29 -4.52 11.26 36.44
CA GLY A 29 -4.45 12.43 35.56
C GLY A 29 -4.59 12.16 34.05
N PRO A 30 -4.06 13.04 33.17
CA PRO A 30 -4.41 13.13 31.73
C PRO A 30 -4.19 11.87 30.87
N GLY A 31 -5.13 10.92 30.93
CA GLY A 31 -5.06 9.68 30.16
C GLY A 31 -4.01 8.68 30.68
N PHE A 32 -3.75 8.69 31.99
CA PHE A 32 -2.90 7.72 32.66
C PHE A 32 -3.64 6.99 33.78
N VAL A 33 -3.30 5.72 33.99
CA VAL A 33 -3.77 4.86 35.09
C VAL A 33 -2.58 4.18 35.76
N GLN A 34 -2.79 3.72 36.98
CA GLN A 34 -1.98 2.71 37.64
C GLN A 34 -2.77 1.40 37.67
N LEU A 35 -2.07 0.28 37.52
CA LEU A 35 -2.66 -1.06 37.50
C LEU A 35 -2.33 -1.74 38.83
N LYS A 36 -3.35 -2.01 39.65
CA LYS A 36 -3.18 -2.64 40.97
C LYS A 36 -3.78 -4.04 40.96
N MET A 37 -2.99 -5.02 41.36
CA MET A 37 -3.32 -6.44 41.26
C MET A 37 -4.09 -6.90 42.49
N GLY A 38 -5.22 -7.59 42.29
CA GLY A 38 -6.00 -8.20 43.38
C GLY A 38 -5.27 -9.41 43.98
N VAL A 39 -5.44 -9.63 45.29
CA VAL A 39 -4.69 -10.66 46.06
C VAL A 39 -4.92 -12.09 45.53
N GLN A 40 -6.09 -12.39 44.98
CA GLN A 40 -6.35 -13.69 44.33
C GLN A 40 -5.56 -13.83 43.01
N TYR A 41 -5.46 -12.75 42.26
CA TYR A 41 -4.83 -12.72 40.94
C TYR A 41 -3.30 -12.65 41.00
N GLU A 42 -2.74 -12.04 42.05
CA GLU A 42 -1.33 -12.15 42.43
C GLU A 42 -0.91 -13.62 42.62
N LYS A 43 -1.68 -14.39 43.40
CA LYS A 43 -1.47 -15.83 43.60
C LYS A 43 -1.61 -16.63 42.29
N LEU A 44 -2.56 -16.25 41.43
CA LEU A 44 -2.75 -16.87 40.11
C LEU A 44 -1.56 -16.60 39.17
N ILE A 45 -1.06 -15.36 39.13
CA ILE A 45 0.13 -14.98 38.36
C ILE A 45 1.37 -15.73 38.88
N ASN A 46 1.57 -15.86 40.20
CA ASN A 46 2.68 -16.62 40.76
C ASN A 46 2.66 -18.09 40.27
N LYS A 47 1.47 -18.71 40.20
CA LYS A 47 1.27 -20.09 39.74
C LYS A 47 1.41 -20.27 38.22
N ILE A 48 0.99 -19.30 37.40
CA ILE A 48 0.85 -19.47 35.93
C ILE A 48 1.92 -18.70 35.13
N ASN A 49 2.41 -17.57 35.63
CA ASN A 49 3.38 -16.71 34.95
C ASN A 49 4.38 -16.08 35.93
N LYS A 50 5.36 -16.89 36.35
CA LYS A 50 6.43 -16.51 37.29
C LYS A 50 7.22 -15.27 36.85
N ALA A 51 7.30 -14.98 35.55
CA ALA A 51 7.92 -13.77 35.03
C ALA A 51 7.08 -12.51 35.33
N ALA A 52 5.77 -12.58 35.11
CA ALA A 52 4.85 -11.47 35.38
C ALA A 52 4.71 -11.15 36.89
N TYR A 53 4.93 -12.13 37.78
CA TYR A 53 5.00 -11.91 39.22
C TYR A 53 6.12 -10.91 39.58
N GLY A 54 7.30 -11.06 38.96
CA GLY A 54 8.43 -10.14 39.12
C GLY A 54 8.25 -8.75 38.49
N TRP A 55 7.06 -8.43 37.96
CA TRP A 55 6.70 -7.08 37.51
C TRP A 55 5.84 -6.32 38.54
N ILE A 56 5.45 -6.96 39.65
CA ILE A 56 4.58 -6.38 40.67
C ILE A 56 5.45 -5.81 41.81
N ASP A 57 5.11 -4.63 42.34
CA ASP A 57 5.77 -4.05 43.52
C ASP A 57 5.07 -4.39 44.85
N SER A 58 5.71 -4.06 45.98
CA SER A 58 5.23 -4.35 47.33
C SER A 58 3.95 -3.63 47.77
N SER A 59 3.31 -2.84 46.90
CA SER A 59 1.95 -2.33 47.11
C SER A 59 0.96 -2.86 46.05
N ASN A 60 1.33 -3.97 45.42
CA ASN A 60 0.63 -4.68 44.35
C ASN A 60 0.44 -3.89 43.05
N TYR A 61 1.30 -2.94 42.70
CA TYR A 61 1.20 -2.25 41.40
C TYR A 61 2.10 -2.86 40.33
N LEU A 62 1.60 -2.95 39.10
CA LEU A 62 2.36 -3.44 37.95
C LEU A 62 3.33 -2.36 37.45
N LEU A 63 4.64 -2.63 37.58
CA LEU A 63 5.73 -1.75 37.18
C LEU A 63 5.91 -1.76 35.66
N ARG A 64 5.77 -0.58 35.04
CA ARG A 64 5.93 -0.41 33.58
C ARG A 64 7.35 -0.77 33.11
N SER A 65 8.36 -0.60 33.97
CA SER A 65 9.77 -0.83 33.64
C SER A 65 10.05 -2.32 33.44
N LYS A 66 9.60 -3.16 34.37
CA LYS A 66 9.78 -4.61 34.30
C LYS A 66 9.08 -5.24 33.10
N PHE A 67 7.91 -4.72 32.72
CA PHE A 67 7.25 -5.08 31.47
C PHE A 67 8.04 -4.68 30.21
N ILE A 68 8.69 -3.50 30.20
CA ILE A 68 9.58 -3.09 29.10
C ILE A 68 10.84 -3.97 29.07
N GLU A 69 11.51 -4.18 30.20
CA GLU A 69 12.72 -5.01 30.32
C GLU A 69 12.47 -6.44 29.80
N TRP A 70 11.33 -7.04 30.17
CA TRP A 70 10.91 -8.34 29.63
C TRP A 70 10.61 -8.29 28.12
N PHE A 71 9.88 -7.27 27.63
CA PHE A 71 9.56 -7.16 26.21
C PHE A 71 10.81 -6.97 25.35
N GLU A 72 11.75 -6.14 25.79
CA GLU A 72 13.06 -5.97 25.16
C GLU A 72 13.85 -7.29 25.16
N SER A 73 13.80 -8.06 26.26
CA SER A 73 14.40 -9.40 26.30
C SER A 73 13.79 -10.33 25.24
N VAL A 74 12.46 -10.39 25.13
CA VAL A 74 11.74 -11.21 24.13
C VAL A 74 12.11 -10.81 22.70
N VAL A 75 12.12 -9.51 22.37
CA VAL A 75 12.48 -9.06 21.02
C VAL A 75 13.97 -9.31 20.73
N ASN A 76 14.88 -9.12 21.70
CA ASN A 76 16.29 -9.45 21.52
C ASN A 76 16.52 -10.96 21.35
N LEU A 77 15.78 -11.80 22.07
CA LEU A 77 15.82 -13.26 21.89
C LEU A 77 15.34 -13.65 20.49
N ALA A 78 14.25 -13.06 19.99
CA ALA A 78 13.75 -13.28 18.63
C ALA A 78 14.77 -12.81 17.56
N LEU A 79 15.38 -11.63 17.74
CA LEU A 79 16.44 -11.12 16.87
C LEU A 79 17.70 -11.99 16.92
N ASN A 80 17.97 -12.68 18.03
CA ASN A 80 19.10 -13.61 18.14
C ASN A 80 18.90 -14.93 17.39
N GLN A 81 17.67 -15.32 17.04
CA GLN A 81 17.37 -16.53 16.25
C GLN A 81 17.78 -16.43 14.77
N TYR A 82 18.06 -15.24 14.24
CA TYR A 82 18.49 -15.10 12.86
C TYR A 82 19.90 -15.69 12.67
N GLU A 83 20.01 -16.69 11.79
CA GLU A 83 21.25 -17.40 11.51
C GLU A 83 22.34 -16.47 10.95
N VAL A 84 21.99 -15.64 9.96
CA VAL A 84 22.93 -14.72 9.31
C VAL A 84 23.00 -13.40 10.07
N LYS A 85 24.21 -13.05 10.51
CA LYS A 85 24.52 -11.78 11.19
C LYS A 85 25.74 -11.11 10.56
N ILE A 86 25.63 -9.82 10.25
CA ILE A 86 26.75 -8.98 9.79
C ILE A 86 27.07 -7.98 10.90
N ASN A 87 28.31 -7.97 11.41
CA ASN A 87 28.72 -7.13 12.54
C ASN A 87 27.76 -7.27 13.74
N TYR A 88 27.46 -8.52 14.12
CA TYR A 88 26.52 -8.94 15.16
C TYR A 88 25.04 -8.52 14.95
N ARG A 89 24.70 -7.92 13.80
CA ARG A 89 23.33 -7.45 13.49
C ARG A 89 22.59 -8.46 12.61
N PRO A 90 21.34 -8.82 12.92
CA PRO A 90 20.54 -9.76 12.11
C PRO A 90 20.41 -9.32 10.66
N VAL A 91 20.45 -10.29 9.75
CA VAL A 91 20.25 -10.11 8.31
C VAL A 91 19.05 -10.93 7.86
N VAL A 92 18.14 -10.30 7.12
CA VAL A 92 16.97 -10.94 6.52
C VAL A 92 17.12 -10.94 5.01
N TYR A 93 16.95 -12.10 4.38
CA TYR A 93 16.93 -12.20 2.92
C TYR A 93 15.49 -12.15 2.41
N VAL A 94 15.16 -11.11 1.64
CA VAL A 94 13.86 -10.95 0.98
C VAL A 94 14.09 -11.00 -0.52
N GLU A 95 13.48 -11.96 -1.22
CA GLU A 95 13.70 -12.18 -2.67
C GLU A 95 15.19 -12.33 -3.04
N GLY A 96 16.00 -12.91 -2.13
CA GLY A 96 17.45 -13.10 -2.28
C GLY A 96 18.30 -11.89 -1.86
N VAL A 97 17.69 -10.80 -1.41
CA VAL A 97 18.36 -9.52 -1.10
C VAL A 97 18.53 -9.36 0.40
N ALA A 98 19.75 -9.09 0.85
CA ALA A 98 20.06 -8.90 2.26
C ALA A 98 19.55 -7.55 2.81
N TYR A 99 18.87 -7.57 3.94
CA TYR A 99 18.48 -6.39 4.72
C TYR A 99 19.00 -6.52 6.15
N VAL A 100 19.82 -5.57 6.59
CA VAL A 100 20.38 -5.53 7.94
C VAL A 100 19.38 -4.88 8.89
N ILE A 101 19.17 -5.47 10.07
CA ILE A 101 18.35 -4.90 11.14
C ILE A 101 19.25 -4.30 12.21
N HIS A 102 19.05 -3.03 12.54
CA HIS A 102 19.52 -2.44 13.78
C HIS A 102 18.34 -2.21 14.75
N VAL A 103 18.63 -2.15 16.03
CA VAL A 103 17.65 -1.74 17.05
C VAL A 103 17.97 -0.32 17.52
N SER A 104 16.94 0.50 17.66
CA SER A 104 16.96 1.73 18.45
C SER A 104 15.87 1.70 19.52
N LYS A 105 16.01 2.49 20.57
CA LYS A 105 15.05 2.58 21.69
C LYS A 105 14.52 4.01 21.80
N SER A 106 13.21 4.18 21.79
CA SER A 106 12.56 5.50 21.81
C SER A 106 11.32 5.51 22.70
N GLY A 107 11.52 5.82 23.99
CA GLY A 107 10.45 5.77 24.99
C GLY A 107 9.95 4.32 25.19
N PRO A 108 8.66 4.01 25.01
CA PRO A 108 8.14 2.65 25.10
C PRO A 108 8.30 1.85 23.79
N ALA A 109 8.95 2.39 22.76
CA ALA A 109 9.14 1.73 21.47
C ALA A 109 10.54 1.14 21.33
N MET A 110 10.60 -0.11 20.85
CA MET A 110 11.81 -0.73 20.31
C MET A 110 11.71 -0.67 18.78
N THR A 111 12.47 0.23 18.17
CA THR A 111 12.39 0.53 16.73
C THR A 111 13.36 -0.37 15.96
N LEU A 112 12.85 -1.20 15.07
CA LEU A 112 13.67 -1.94 14.11
C LEU A 112 14.01 -1.03 12.93
N LEU A 113 15.30 -0.69 12.80
CA LEU A 113 15.86 0.09 11.72
C LEU A 113 16.34 -0.88 10.62
N ILE A 114 15.49 -1.16 9.64
CA ILE A 114 15.77 -2.07 8.53
C ILE A 114 16.49 -1.28 7.42
N ARG A 115 17.65 -1.76 6.96
CA ARG A 115 18.52 -1.07 6.01
C ARG A 115 19.04 -1.99 4.92
N ASN A 116 19.15 -1.48 3.69
CA ASN A 116 20.02 -2.02 2.65
C ASN A 116 20.69 -0.83 1.95
N HIS A 117 22.02 -0.77 1.99
CA HIS A 117 22.78 0.39 1.49
C HIS A 117 22.86 0.42 -0.04
N GLU A 118 23.03 -0.75 -0.69
CA GLU A 118 23.13 -0.90 -2.15
C GLU A 118 21.90 -0.40 -2.90
N ARG A 119 20.71 -0.58 -2.30
CA ARG A 119 19.41 -0.15 -2.81
C ARG A 119 18.93 1.18 -2.22
N ASN A 120 19.76 1.87 -1.43
CA ASN A 120 19.42 3.08 -0.68
C ASN A 120 18.09 2.95 0.10
N PHE A 121 17.85 1.77 0.70
CA PHE A 121 16.60 1.44 1.36
C PHE A 121 16.69 1.66 2.87
N SER A 122 15.67 2.33 3.41
CA SER A 122 15.52 2.62 4.84
C SER A 122 14.06 2.48 5.26
N MET A 123 13.78 1.65 6.26
CA MET A 123 12.46 1.49 6.88
C MET A 123 12.62 1.40 8.41
N ASP A 124 11.78 2.11 9.14
CA ASP A 124 11.78 2.12 10.60
C ASP A 124 10.44 1.57 11.12
N VAL A 125 10.51 0.54 11.98
CA VAL A 125 9.34 -0.16 12.52
C VAL A 125 9.34 -0.09 14.04
N ASP A 126 8.59 0.86 14.60
CA ASP A 126 8.35 0.92 16.04
C ASP A 126 7.55 -0.30 16.52
N LEU A 127 8.10 -1.10 17.43
CA LEU A 127 7.37 -2.11 18.19
C LEU A 127 7.05 -1.56 19.58
N VAL A 128 5.76 -1.46 19.92
CA VAL A 128 5.30 -0.93 21.22
C VAL A 128 4.48 -2.00 21.94
N PRO A 129 4.90 -2.48 23.13
CA PRO A 129 4.13 -3.46 23.88
C PRO A 129 2.94 -2.79 24.58
N ALA A 130 1.80 -3.46 24.57
CA ALA A 130 0.55 -2.97 25.16
C ALA A 130 -0.18 -4.06 25.94
N LEU A 131 -0.88 -3.70 27.02
CA LEU A 131 -1.75 -4.62 27.75
C LEU A 131 -3.22 -4.40 27.35
N LYS A 132 -3.94 -5.49 27.07
CA LYS A 132 -5.34 -5.52 26.64
C LYS A 132 -6.30 -5.64 27.83
N PHE A 133 -7.35 -4.83 27.82
CA PHE A 133 -8.46 -4.90 28.79
C PHE A 133 -9.81 -4.90 28.06
N PRO A 134 -10.83 -5.66 28.50
CA PRO A 134 -12.15 -5.62 27.88
C PRO A 134 -12.83 -4.26 28.12
N GLU A 135 -13.74 -3.86 27.24
CA GLU A 135 -14.48 -2.59 27.36
C GLU A 135 -15.41 -2.55 28.60
N SER A 136 -15.81 -3.70 29.15
CA SER A 136 -16.48 -3.77 30.46
C SER A 136 -15.60 -3.36 31.65
N ARG A 137 -14.27 -3.33 31.48
CA ARG A 137 -13.29 -2.80 32.44
C ARG A 137 -12.88 -1.35 32.11
N TRP A 138 -13.52 -0.68 31.13
CA TRP A 138 -13.28 0.75 30.88
C TRP A 138 -13.67 1.55 32.13
N PRO A 139 -12.84 2.50 32.64
CA PRO A 139 -13.13 3.22 33.87
C PRO A 139 -14.27 4.26 33.69
N ILE A 140 -15.51 3.78 33.76
CA ILE A 140 -16.74 4.59 33.77
C ILE A 140 -16.83 5.33 35.12
N SER A 141 -16.13 6.46 35.20
CA SER A 141 -16.30 7.47 36.25
C SER A 141 -16.86 8.75 35.63
N LYS A 142 -17.44 9.65 36.47
CA LYS A 142 -17.98 10.95 36.03
C LYS A 142 -16.98 11.84 35.26
N THR A 143 -15.69 11.51 35.22
CA THR A 143 -14.66 12.27 34.51
C THR A 143 -14.32 11.71 33.12
N TYR A 144 -14.49 10.41 32.88
CA TYR A 144 -14.16 9.77 31.60
C TYR A 144 -15.37 9.65 30.68
N ARG A 145 -15.17 9.92 29.39
CA ARG A 145 -16.18 9.78 28.33
C ARG A 145 -16.49 8.28 28.13
N PRO A 146 -17.77 7.87 28.01
CA PRO A 146 -18.11 6.50 27.58
C PRO A 146 -17.67 6.25 26.14
N ILE A 147 -17.27 5.03 25.82
CA ILE A 147 -16.96 4.62 24.44
C ILE A 147 -18.30 4.50 23.68
N PRO A 148 -18.53 5.25 22.59
CA PRO A 148 -19.79 5.14 21.84
C PRO A 148 -19.93 3.75 21.20
N THR A 149 -21.15 3.22 21.13
CA THR A 149 -21.44 1.87 20.60
C THR A 149 -20.86 1.66 19.20
N LYS A 150 -20.99 2.65 18.28
CA LYS A 150 -20.40 2.59 16.93
C LYS A 150 -18.87 2.58 16.86
N CYS A 151 -18.21 2.78 18.00
CA CYS A 151 -16.75 2.79 18.13
C CYS A 151 -16.20 1.60 18.93
N SER A 152 -17.08 0.77 19.49
CA SER A 152 -16.70 -0.41 20.29
C SER A 152 -15.77 -1.36 19.50
N LYS A 153 -14.82 -1.94 20.22
CA LYS A 153 -14.00 -3.10 19.76
C LYS A 153 -14.01 -4.25 20.75
N GLY A 154 -14.82 -4.18 21.81
CA GLY A 154 -14.82 -5.12 22.92
C GLY A 154 -13.57 -5.03 23.82
N TYR A 155 -12.54 -4.27 23.43
CA TYR A 155 -11.32 -4.06 24.20
C TYR A 155 -10.69 -2.68 23.98
N TRP A 156 -9.98 -2.21 25.00
CA TRP A 156 -9.06 -1.07 24.96
C TRP A 156 -7.67 -1.52 25.42
N ILE A 157 -6.67 -0.64 25.34
CA ILE A 157 -5.29 -0.96 25.75
C ILE A 157 -4.68 0.10 26.66
N VAL A 158 -3.60 -0.29 27.36
CA VAL A 158 -2.63 0.64 27.97
C VAL A 158 -1.22 0.33 27.47
N VAL A 159 -0.36 1.36 27.42
CA VAL A 159 1.05 1.26 27.00
C VAL A 159 1.98 1.82 28.10
N PRO A 160 3.19 1.25 28.30
CA PRO A 160 4.08 1.51 29.45
C PRO A 160 4.86 2.83 29.34
N LYS A 161 4.18 3.91 28.93
CA LYS A 161 4.79 5.23 28.74
C LYS A 161 4.85 5.99 30.07
N PRO A 162 6.00 6.54 30.50
CA PRO A 162 6.07 7.37 31.70
C PRO A 162 5.29 8.68 31.53
N ASN A 163 4.60 9.11 32.58
CA ASN A 163 4.10 10.48 32.70
C ASN A 163 5.21 11.39 33.25
N LYS A 164 5.77 12.26 32.40
CA LYS A 164 6.81 13.23 32.80
C LYS A 164 6.29 14.35 33.73
N GLY A 165 4.98 14.41 34.01
CA GLY A 165 4.38 15.40 34.91
C GLY A 165 4.26 14.96 36.37
N PHE A 166 4.56 13.70 36.73
CA PHE A 166 4.60 13.29 38.13
C PHE A 166 5.95 13.65 38.76
N THR A 167 5.92 14.29 39.94
CA THR A 167 7.11 14.55 40.75
C THR A 167 7.58 13.30 41.52
N VAL A 168 6.65 12.43 41.91
CA VAL A 168 6.94 11.19 42.64
C VAL A 168 7.46 10.10 41.67
N VAL A 169 8.69 9.63 41.90
CA VAL A 169 9.36 8.60 41.06
C VAL A 169 8.57 7.29 41.05
N GLN A 170 8.00 6.88 42.18
CA GLN A 170 7.15 5.69 42.28
C GLN A 170 5.92 5.78 41.36
N ASP A 171 5.24 6.93 41.32
CA ASP A 171 4.11 7.15 40.40
C ASP A 171 4.57 7.13 38.93
N GLN A 172 5.79 7.59 38.60
CA GLN A 172 6.36 7.45 37.24
C GLN A 172 6.67 6.00 36.84
N SER A 173 6.97 5.12 37.78
CA SER A 173 7.23 3.68 37.52
C SER A 173 5.94 2.86 37.40
N ARG A 174 4.89 3.26 38.14
CA ARG A 174 3.54 2.70 38.09
C ARG A 174 2.68 3.24 36.95
N ALA A 175 3.14 4.26 36.21
CA ALA A 175 2.37 4.96 35.18
C ALA A 175 2.16 4.14 33.90
N TRP A 176 0.89 3.91 33.53
CA TRP A 176 0.47 3.36 32.25
C TRP A 176 -0.41 4.35 31.50
N ARG A 177 -0.14 4.58 30.21
CA ARG A 177 -0.92 5.51 29.39
C ARG A 177 -2.04 4.78 28.66
N ILE A 178 -3.26 5.32 28.74
CA ILE A 178 -4.43 4.80 28.02
C ILE A 178 -4.23 4.93 26.50
N GLY A 179 -4.54 3.87 25.77
CA GLY A 179 -4.58 3.83 24.31
C GLY A 179 -5.97 3.43 23.80
N LEU A 180 -6.70 4.41 23.27
CA LEU A 180 -7.97 4.20 22.54
C LEU A 180 -7.79 4.42 21.03
N HIS A 181 -6.62 4.08 20.48
CA HIS A 181 -6.27 4.43 19.10
C HIS A 181 -7.22 3.78 18.06
N ASN A 182 -7.84 2.65 18.38
CA ASN A 182 -8.83 1.97 17.53
C ASN A 182 -10.20 2.66 17.63
N GLN A 183 -10.72 2.91 18.83
CA GLN A 183 -11.96 3.67 19.06
C GLN A 183 -11.88 5.06 18.41
N GLU A 184 -10.74 5.74 18.55
CA GLU A 184 -10.46 7.01 17.88
C GLU A 184 -10.33 6.89 16.35
N ARG A 185 -10.02 5.71 15.80
CA ARG A 185 -10.01 5.46 14.35
C ARG A 185 -11.43 5.29 13.83
N GLU A 186 -12.31 4.63 14.59
CA GLU A 186 -13.73 4.50 14.24
C GLU A 186 -14.47 5.84 14.36
N LEU A 187 -14.14 6.69 15.35
CA LEU A 187 -14.61 8.08 15.42
C LEU A 187 -14.20 8.92 14.21
N MET A 188 -13.13 8.55 13.51
CA MET A 188 -12.65 9.18 12.26
C MET A 188 -12.93 8.31 11.02
N TYR A 189 -13.83 7.32 11.14
CA TYR A 189 -14.32 6.54 10.01
C TYR A 189 -15.33 7.38 9.22
N ASN A 190 -15.47 7.10 7.93
CA ASN A 190 -16.22 7.93 6.95
C ASN A 190 -15.83 9.43 6.86
N SER A 191 -14.97 9.97 7.72
CA SER A 191 -14.55 11.39 7.67
C SER A 191 -13.59 11.66 6.49
N TYR A 192 -14.14 11.79 5.28
CA TYR A 192 -13.44 11.80 3.99
C TYR A 192 -12.20 12.70 3.95
N ASN A 193 -12.39 14.02 4.08
CA ASN A 193 -11.31 14.99 3.92
C ASN A 193 -10.56 15.28 5.24
N LEU A 194 -11.14 14.90 6.39
CA LEU A 194 -10.56 15.05 7.73
C LEU A 194 -9.12 14.52 7.83
N LYS A 195 -8.84 13.33 7.26
CA LYS A 195 -7.47 12.74 7.28
C LYS A 195 -6.45 13.60 6.51
N GLN A 196 -6.89 14.36 5.50
CA GLN A 196 -6.05 15.28 4.74
C GLN A 196 -5.85 16.58 5.52
N THR A 197 -6.93 17.15 6.08
CA THR A 197 -6.86 18.36 6.91
C THR A 197 -6.00 18.15 8.16
N ILE A 198 -6.03 16.98 8.81
CA ILE A 198 -5.11 16.62 9.90
C ILE A 198 -3.63 16.66 9.46
N ARG A 199 -3.31 16.27 8.22
CA ARG A 199 -1.95 16.35 7.68
C ARG A 199 -1.53 17.80 7.43
N LEU A 200 -2.42 18.61 6.86
CA LEU A 200 -2.19 20.05 6.66
C LEU A 200 -1.97 20.77 7.99
N MET A 201 -2.82 20.53 9.00
CA MET A 201 -2.69 21.13 10.34
C MET A 201 -1.38 20.73 11.05
N LYS A 202 -0.90 19.50 10.88
CA LYS A 202 0.42 19.08 11.39
C LYS A 202 1.55 19.80 10.65
N LYS A 203 1.50 19.90 9.32
CA LYS A 203 2.51 20.61 8.54
C LYS A 203 2.53 22.11 8.85
N LEU A 204 1.37 22.73 9.09
CA LEU A 204 1.27 24.12 9.55
C LEU A 204 1.98 24.32 10.89
N ARG A 205 1.66 23.49 11.89
CA ARG A 205 2.33 23.48 13.20
C ARG A 205 3.86 23.38 13.06
N ASP A 206 4.33 22.49 12.20
CA ASP A 206 5.77 22.26 11.98
C ASP A 206 6.43 23.48 11.31
N SER A 207 5.81 24.03 10.25
CA SER A 207 6.28 25.23 9.57
C SER A 207 6.21 26.51 10.43
N LEU A 208 5.38 26.55 11.47
CA LEU A 208 5.32 27.65 12.43
C LEU A 208 6.14 27.37 13.72
N GLU A 209 6.88 26.26 13.77
CA GLU A 209 7.70 25.83 14.91
C GLU A 209 6.95 25.76 16.25
N MET A 210 5.71 25.27 16.25
CA MET A 210 4.89 25.13 17.46
C MET A 210 5.29 23.90 18.30
N LYS A 211 6.57 23.83 18.70
CA LYS A 211 7.26 22.68 19.32
C LYS A 211 6.60 22.14 20.61
N LYS A 212 5.76 22.93 21.30
CA LYS A 212 4.99 22.46 22.47
C LYS A 212 3.64 21.79 22.14
N ILE A 213 3.15 21.87 20.89
CA ILE A 213 1.86 21.30 20.46
C ILE A 213 2.08 19.93 19.79
N THR A 214 1.75 18.82 20.47
CA THR A 214 2.02 17.49 19.90
C THR A 214 1.07 17.11 18.75
N SER A 215 1.47 16.14 17.92
CA SER A 215 0.62 15.56 16.86
C SER A 215 -0.70 14.97 17.36
N TYR A 216 -0.77 14.64 18.66
CA TYR A 216 -1.97 14.13 19.31
C TYR A 216 -2.88 15.26 19.81
N TYR A 217 -2.34 16.43 20.14
CA TYR A 217 -3.13 17.59 20.58
C TYR A 217 -3.95 18.12 19.39
N ILE A 218 -3.32 18.23 18.21
CA ILE A 218 -4.03 18.51 16.95
C ILE A 218 -5.15 17.48 16.73
N LYS A 219 -4.87 16.18 16.83
CA LYS A 219 -5.91 15.12 16.71
C LYS A 219 -7.05 15.30 17.71
N THR A 220 -6.75 15.72 18.93
CA THR A 220 -7.74 15.91 20.00
C THR A 220 -8.76 17.00 19.64
N ILE A 221 -8.32 18.11 19.02
CA ILE A 221 -9.22 19.17 18.51
C ILE A 221 -10.17 18.59 17.45
N PHE A 222 -9.68 17.79 16.50
CA PHE A 222 -10.54 17.11 15.51
C PHE A 222 -11.55 16.15 16.16
N LEU A 223 -11.15 15.37 17.18
CA LEU A 223 -12.07 14.44 17.84
C LEU A 223 -13.22 15.18 18.55
N TRP A 224 -12.93 16.33 19.18
CA TRP A 224 -13.98 17.21 19.72
C TRP A 224 -14.87 17.77 18.62
N GLU A 225 -14.28 18.24 17.52
CA GLU A 225 -15.05 18.85 16.42
C GLU A 225 -16.00 17.85 15.73
N ILE A 226 -15.59 16.59 15.57
CA ILE A 226 -16.47 15.51 15.05
C ILE A 226 -17.71 15.38 15.92
N VAL A 227 -17.55 15.36 17.25
CA VAL A 227 -18.67 15.21 18.20
C VAL A 227 -19.49 16.50 18.34
N ALA A 228 -18.88 17.67 18.19
CA ALA A 228 -19.57 18.96 18.28
C ALA A 228 -20.42 19.25 17.03
N ILE A 229 -20.00 18.78 15.85
CA ILE A 229 -20.74 18.89 14.59
C ILE A 229 -21.78 17.76 14.46
N ASN A 230 -21.44 16.55 14.92
CA ASN A 230 -22.30 15.36 14.93
C ASN A 230 -22.92 14.96 13.56
N ASP A 231 -22.31 15.42 12.46
CA ASP A 231 -22.68 15.11 11.09
C ASP A 231 -21.45 14.55 10.34
N GLU A 232 -21.66 13.47 9.58
CA GLU A 232 -20.63 12.83 8.74
C GLU A 232 -20.57 13.45 7.33
N GLU A 233 -21.65 14.07 6.83
CA GLU A 233 -21.68 14.83 5.57
C GLU A 233 -20.75 16.04 5.64
N TYR A 234 -20.72 16.77 6.77
CA TYR A 234 -19.84 17.92 6.98
C TYR A 234 -18.37 17.63 6.64
N TRP A 235 -17.88 16.42 6.94
CA TRP A 235 -16.49 16.02 6.69
C TRP A 235 -16.20 15.64 5.22
N ARG A 236 -17.19 15.75 4.33
CA ARG A 236 -17.05 15.80 2.86
C ARG A 236 -16.67 17.18 2.33
N ASN A 237 -16.84 18.26 3.12
CA ASN A 237 -16.41 19.60 2.74
C ASN A 237 -14.95 19.62 2.28
N SER A 238 -14.61 20.58 1.40
CA SER A 238 -13.29 20.63 0.79
C SER A 238 -12.18 20.74 1.85
N PRO A 239 -10.97 20.20 1.61
CA PRO A 239 -9.86 20.33 2.55
C PRO A 239 -9.56 21.78 2.94
N ALA A 240 -9.85 22.76 2.08
CA ALA A 240 -9.69 24.19 2.36
C ALA A 240 -10.73 24.73 3.38
N VAL A 241 -12.01 24.40 3.21
CA VAL A 241 -13.09 24.78 4.16
C VAL A 241 -12.81 24.17 5.54
N LEU A 242 -12.48 22.87 5.57
CA LEU A 242 -12.10 22.19 6.79
C LEU A 242 -10.82 22.78 7.40
N PHE A 243 -9.82 23.13 6.59
CA PHE A 243 -8.57 23.73 7.09
C PHE A 243 -8.82 25.10 7.71
N LYS A 244 -9.63 25.98 7.10
CA LYS A 244 -10.04 27.26 7.70
C LYS A 244 -10.67 27.05 9.08
N ARG A 245 -11.66 26.16 9.20
CA ARG A 245 -12.31 25.87 10.49
C ARG A 245 -11.33 25.33 11.53
N MET A 246 -10.45 24.40 11.16
CA MET A 246 -9.52 23.79 12.10
C MET A 246 -8.33 24.68 12.47
N VAL A 247 -7.95 25.65 11.62
CA VAL A 247 -7.04 26.76 12.00
C VAL A 247 -7.70 27.65 13.04
N GLY A 248 -8.97 28.05 12.83
CA GLY A 248 -9.75 28.79 13.82
C GLY A 248 -9.84 28.06 15.17
N LYS A 249 -10.21 26.77 15.16
CA LYS A 249 -10.27 25.93 16.37
C LYS A 249 -8.92 25.75 17.07
N LEU A 250 -7.80 25.77 16.34
CA LEU A 250 -6.46 25.80 16.95
C LEU A 250 -6.16 27.17 17.57
N TYR A 251 -6.54 28.27 16.93
CA TYR A 251 -6.38 29.62 17.46
C TYR A 251 -7.22 29.83 18.73
N GLU A 252 -8.50 29.45 18.73
CA GLU A 252 -9.38 29.42 19.91
C GLU A 252 -8.73 28.68 21.08
N ALA A 253 -8.21 27.46 20.83
CA ALA A 253 -7.55 26.64 21.83
C ALA A 253 -6.25 27.26 22.38
N LEU A 254 -5.47 27.95 21.54
CA LEU A 254 -4.25 28.64 21.96
C LEU A 254 -4.57 29.90 22.79
N MET A 255 -5.57 30.69 22.39
CA MET A 255 -5.99 31.92 23.09
C MET A 255 -6.65 31.63 24.44
N THR A 256 -7.52 30.61 24.51
CA THR A 256 -8.09 30.11 25.78
C THR A 256 -7.09 29.33 26.63
N GLY A 257 -5.95 28.95 26.07
CA GLY A 257 -4.95 28.09 26.71
C GLY A 257 -5.46 26.68 27.02
N SER A 258 -6.47 26.19 26.30
CA SER A 258 -7.17 24.94 26.60
C SER A 258 -7.31 24.01 25.39
N ILE A 259 -6.82 22.77 25.55
CA ILE A 259 -7.21 21.63 24.71
C ILE A 259 -7.66 20.51 25.67
N PRO A 260 -8.96 20.39 25.98
CA PRO A 260 -9.48 19.31 26.79
C PRO A 260 -9.15 17.94 26.18
N TYR A 261 -8.69 16.99 26.98
CA TYR A 261 -8.46 15.63 26.53
C TYR A 261 -9.81 14.97 26.17
N PHE A 262 -9.94 14.49 24.93
CA PHE A 262 -11.22 14.02 24.38
C PHE A 262 -11.92 12.94 25.20
N TRP A 263 -11.16 12.05 25.83
CA TRP A 263 -11.68 10.96 26.67
C TRP A 263 -11.86 11.33 28.14
N ASN A 264 -11.35 12.49 28.60
CA ASN A 264 -11.61 13.01 29.95
C ASN A 264 -11.47 14.54 29.94
N LYS A 265 -12.60 15.24 29.81
CA LYS A 265 -12.68 16.69 29.54
C LYS A 265 -12.03 17.57 30.62
N ASN A 266 -11.88 17.06 31.83
CA ASN A 266 -11.31 17.80 32.95
C ASN A 266 -9.77 17.96 32.84
N ASN A 267 -9.12 17.27 31.90
CA ASN A 267 -7.68 17.27 31.72
C ASN A 267 -7.27 18.14 30.52
N ASN A 268 -6.64 19.30 30.77
CA ASN A 268 -6.13 20.17 29.71
C ASN A 268 -4.74 19.73 29.20
N LEU A 269 -4.63 19.36 27.92
CA LEU A 269 -3.39 18.88 27.29
C LEU A 269 -2.31 19.96 27.11
N ILE A 270 -2.66 21.25 27.18
CA ILE A 270 -1.71 22.37 27.06
C ILE A 270 -1.64 23.26 28.31
N GLY A 271 -2.33 22.90 29.40
CA GLY A 271 -2.35 23.70 30.65
C GLY A 271 -0.98 23.86 31.32
N GLY A 272 -0.04 22.95 31.05
CA GLY A 272 1.37 23.05 31.48
C GLY A 272 2.29 23.82 30.50
N VAL A 273 1.74 24.54 29.52
CA VAL A 273 2.50 25.37 28.58
C VAL A 273 2.37 26.84 28.99
N ASN A 274 3.49 27.55 29.12
CA ASN A 274 3.51 28.96 29.49
C ASN A 274 2.64 29.81 28.54
N LYS A 275 1.78 30.65 29.12
CA LYS A 275 0.78 31.47 28.41
C LYS A 275 1.38 32.35 27.30
N ASN A 276 2.59 32.88 27.49
CA ASN A 276 3.25 33.74 26.50
C ASN A 276 3.71 32.93 25.27
N ILE A 277 4.04 31.65 25.44
CA ILE A 277 4.32 30.74 24.31
C ILE A 277 3.03 30.44 23.53
N LEU A 278 1.89 30.26 24.22
CA LEU A 278 0.59 30.03 23.58
C LEU A 278 0.11 31.26 22.81
N ILE A 279 0.25 32.46 23.39
CA ILE A 279 -0.02 33.74 22.70
C ILE A 279 0.91 33.92 21.49
N SER A 280 2.21 33.61 21.62
CA SER A 280 3.15 33.63 20.49
C SER A 280 2.73 32.68 19.36
N TYR A 281 2.21 31.49 19.69
CA TYR A 281 1.68 30.56 18.70
C TYR A 281 0.35 31.05 18.07
N ALA A 282 -0.53 31.67 18.84
CA ALA A 282 -1.76 32.28 18.32
C ALA A 282 -1.47 33.43 17.36
N ASN A 283 -0.52 34.31 17.71
CA ASN A 283 -0.09 35.42 16.87
C ASN A 283 0.52 34.96 15.53
N LYS A 284 1.19 33.79 15.51
CA LYS A 284 1.67 33.14 14.27
C LYS A 284 0.56 32.64 13.35
N LEU A 285 -0.68 32.45 13.84
CA LEU A 285 -1.82 32.06 13.01
C LEU A 285 -2.57 33.26 12.42
N LEU A 286 -2.53 34.43 13.06
CA LEU A 286 -3.30 35.63 12.66
C LEU A 286 -3.12 36.02 11.17
N PRO A 287 -1.92 36.04 10.56
CA PRO A 287 -1.78 36.36 9.14
C PRO A 287 -2.48 35.35 8.23
N LEU A 288 -2.40 34.06 8.57
CA LEU A 288 -3.06 32.99 7.82
C LEU A 288 -4.59 33.04 8.00
N MET A 289 -5.09 33.38 9.19
CA MET A 289 -6.53 33.54 9.42
C MET A 289 -7.12 34.66 8.56
N LYS A 290 -6.47 35.84 8.52
CA LYS A 290 -6.87 36.96 7.64
C LYS A 290 -6.91 36.55 6.16
N ILE A 291 -5.89 35.84 5.67
CA ILE A 291 -5.85 35.32 4.28
C ILE A 291 -6.97 34.29 4.01
N LEU A 292 -7.34 33.48 5.01
CA LEU A 292 -8.44 32.53 4.90
C LEU A 292 -9.83 33.20 5.05
N GLU A 293 -9.89 34.41 5.61
CA GLU A 293 -11.10 35.22 5.79
C GLU A 293 -11.44 36.05 4.55
N ASP A 294 -10.45 36.61 3.86
CA ASP A 294 -10.60 37.45 2.66
C ASP A 294 -10.17 36.73 1.36
N PRO A 295 -11.12 36.29 0.50
CA PRO A 295 -10.81 35.64 -0.78
C PRO A 295 -10.03 36.52 -1.78
N SER A 296 -10.03 37.85 -1.64
CA SER A 296 -9.34 38.75 -2.57
C SER A 296 -7.81 38.64 -2.46
N GLN A 297 -7.30 38.43 -1.23
CA GLN A 297 -5.87 38.39 -0.96
C GLN A 297 -5.18 37.12 -1.46
N TYR A 298 -5.93 36.09 -1.86
CA TYR A 298 -5.38 34.91 -2.53
C TYR A 298 -4.59 35.25 -3.78
N LYS A 299 -5.00 36.25 -4.57
CA LYS A 299 -4.25 36.71 -5.75
C LYS A 299 -2.90 37.30 -5.35
N LEU A 300 -2.89 38.17 -4.34
CA LEU A 300 -1.67 38.82 -3.84
C LEU A 300 -0.70 37.82 -3.22
N PHE A 301 -1.22 36.87 -2.42
CA PHE A 301 -0.41 35.81 -1.83
C PHE A 301 0.19 34.88 -2.89
N CYS A 302 -0.58 34.49 -3.92
CA CYS A 302 -0.03 33.72 -5.03
C CYS A 302 1.07 34.49 -5.78
N PHE A 303 0.88 35.78 -6.05
CA PHE A 303 1.87 36.61 -6.72
C PHE A 303 3.17 36.70 -5.91
N VAL A 304 3.10 37.10 -4.63
CA VAL A 304 4.26 37.20 -3.73
C VAL A 304 4.96 35.85 -3.57
N TYR A 305 4.22 34.75 -3.37
CA TYR A 305 4.82 33.43 -3.15
C TYR A 305 5.43 32.84 -4.41
N ILE A 306 4.88 33.12 -5.60
CA ILE A 306 5.51 32.77 -6.89
C ILE A 306 6.80 33.56 -7.08
N THR A 307 6.81 34.88 -6.84
CA THR A 307 8.03 35.70 -6.93
C THR A 307 9.11 35.24 -5.95
N TYR A 308 8.74 34.94 -4.69
CA TYR A 308 9.68 34.43 -3.68
C TYR A 308 10.21 33.03 -4.04
N PHE A 309 9.37 32.17 -4.63
CA PHE A 309 9.78 30.85 -5.10
C PHE A 309 10.73 30.93 -6.30
N ILE A 310 10.47 31.84 -7.25
CA ILE A 310 11.38 32.10 -8.39
C ILE A 310 12.74 32.58 -7.87
N ILE A 311 12.79 33.56 -6.97
CA ILE A 311 14.03 34.07 -6.36
C ILE A 311 14.79 32.97 -5.57
N PHE A 312 14.06 32.08 -4.89
CA PHE A 312 14.66 30.96 -4.16
C PHE A 312 15.17 29.83 -5.07
N VAL A 313 14.57 29.65 -6.25
CA VAL A 313 15.01 28.67 -7.25
C VAL A 313 16.21 29.18 -8.04
N THR A 314 16.23 30.45 -8.48
CA THR A 314 17.37 31.01 -9.24
C THR A 314 18.64 31.07 -8.39
N ARG A 315 18.52 31.44 -7.10
CA ARG A 315 19.64 31.38 -6.13
C ARG A 315 20.16 29.98 -5.81
N LYS A 316 19.59 28.92 -6.41
CA LYS A 316 20.02 27.53 -6.20
C LYS A 316 20.74 26.91 -7.41
N MET A 317 21.15 27.74 -8.37
CA MET A 317 21.90 27.33 -9.58
C MET A 317 23.31 27.92 -9.70
N GLU A 318 23.77 28.72 -8.73
CA GLU A 318 25.20 29.10 -8.66
C GLU A 318 26.04 27.95 -8.07
N PRO A 319 27.24 27.65 -8.60
CA PRO A 319 28.13 26.64 -8.04
C PRO A 319 28.60 26.96 -6.61
N ASN A 320 28.70 25.94 -5.77
CA ASN A 320 29.24 26.08 -4.41
C ASN A 320 30.76 26.33 -4.45
N ASP A 321 31.19 27.57 -4.19
CA ASP A 321 32.59 27.87 -3.87
C ASP A 321 32.73 28.10 -2.35
N ASN A 322 33.31 27.11 -1.66
CA ASN A 322 33.25 26.97 -0.20
C ASN A 322 34.44 27.61 0.51
N ASN A 323 34.43 28.93 0.73
CA ASN A 323 35.35 29.55 1.72
C ASN A 323 34.94 30.97 2.20
N ASN A 324 34.09 31.03 3.24
CA ASN A 324 34.31 31.91 4.41
C ASN A 324 33.23 31.74 5.50
N ARG A 325 33.66 31.51 6.75
CA ARG A 325 32.81 31.66 7.94
C ARG A 325 33.32 32.84 8.77
N ASN A 326 32.71 34.03 8.59
CA ASN A 326 32.52 35.06 9.63
C ASN A 326 31.89 36.35 9.06
N ARG A 327 30.56 36.44 9.09
CA ARG A 327 29.79 37.70 9.17
C ARG A 327 28.51 37.44 9.99
N PRO A 328 28.02 38.39 10.80
CA PRO A 328 26.75 38.24 11.51
C PRO A 328 25.57 38.25 10.54
N GLN A 329 24.58 37.39 10.77
CA GLN A 329 23.31 37.39 10.05
C GLN A 329 22.42 38.54 10.56
N PRO A 330 21.86 39.39 9.69
CA PRO A 330 20.84 40.37 10.11
C PRO A 330 19.55 39.64 10.50
N SER A 331 18.83 40.16 11.51
CA SER A 331 17.64 39.49 12.02
C SER A 331 16.47 39.53 11.02
N LEU A 332 15.67 38.45 10.99
CA LEU A 332 14.60 38.21 10.01
C LEU A 332 13.44 39.24 10.04
N TRP A 333 13.44 40.18 10.98
CA TRP A 333 12.37 41.17 11.16
C TRP A 333 12.72 42.57 10.65
N ALA A 334 14.00 42.88 10.40
CA ALA A 334 14.45 44.23 10.03
C ALA A 334 14.02 44.69 8.62
N VAL A 335 13.59 43.76 7.75
CA VAL A 335 13.20 44.05 6.35
C VAL A 335 11.67 44.16 6.19
N GLY A 336 10.88 43.88 7.25
CA GLY A 336 9.42 43.84 7.18
C GLY A 336 8.70 45.20 7.28
N ALA A 337 9.44 46.30 7.47
CA ALA A 337 8.87 47.60 7.88
C ALA A 337 8.98 48.73 6.84
N GLY A 338 9.38 48.43 5.59
CA GLY A 338 9.86 49.44 4.63
C GLY A 338 9.28 49.40 3.21
N VAL A 339 8.02 48.98 3.02
CA VAL A 339 7.38 48.91 1.67
C VAL A 339 5.94 49.47 1.67
N VAL A 340 5.72 50.60 2.36
CA VAL A 340 4.44 51.35 2.34
C VAL A 340 4.65 52.87 2.13
N ALA A 341 5.90 53.33 1.97
CA ALA A 341 6.22 54.75 1.79
C ALA A 341 7.33 54.95 0.74
N ALA A 342 7.13 55.97 -0.10
CA ALA A 342 7.99 56.46 -1.19
C ALA A 342 8.36 55.46 -2.32
N GLY A 343 8.42 55.84 -3.60
CA GLY A 343 8.12 57.14 -4.21
C GLY A 343 9.33 57.99 -4.56
N ALA A 344 10.01 57.61 -5.64
CA ALA A 344 10.96 58.40 -6.46
C ALA A 344 12.39 58.70 -5.92
N ILE A 345 13.26 59.05 -6.89
CA ILE A 345 14.58 59.73 -6.78
C ILE A 345 15.83 58.92 -6.30
N ALA A 346 16.46 58.26 -7.28
CA ALA A 346 17.85 58.46 -7.78
C ALA A 346 19.15 58.31 -6.93
N THR A 347 20.13 57.64 -7.58
CA THR A 347 21.61 57.93 -7.68
C THR A 347 22.67 57.53 -6.63
N LEU A 348 23.88 57.25 -7.17
CA LEU A 348 25.27 57.36 -6.62
C LEU A 348 25.93 56.25 -5.75
N THR A 349 26.62 55.31 -6.46
CA THR A 349 28.11 55.05 -6.43
C THR A 349 28.92 54.64 -5.16
N TYR A 350 29.46 53.40 -5.22
CA TYR A 350 30.91 53.04 -5.32
C TYR A 350 31.81 52.90 -4.05
N PHE A 351 32.94 52.19 -4.24
CA PHE A 351 34.20 52.05 -3.44
C PHE A 351 34.51 50.73 -2.65
N PHE A 352 35.80 50.35 -2.77
CA PHE A 352 36.59 49.14 -2.43
C PHE A 352 36.64 48.72 -0.93
N GLY A 353 37.23 47.59 -0.47
CA GLY A 353 37.81 46.40 -1.13
C GLY A 353 39.10 45.84 -0.44
N GLY A 354 39.39 44.52 -0.58
CA GLY A 354 40.77 43.95 -0.54
C GLY A 354 41.27 43.04 0.62
N LYS A 355 41.95 41.92 0.24
CA LYS A 355 43.12 41.23 0.90
C LYS A 355 42.92 40.49 2.27
N SER A 356 43.69 39.45 2.69
CA SER A 356 44.69 38.54 2.04
C SER A 356 45.31 37.45 2.99
N LYS A 357 45.53 36.19 2.53
CA LYS A 357 46.54 35.15 3.01
C LYS A 357 46.34 34.52 4.45
N LYS A 358 46.94 33.38 4.90
CA LYS A 358 47.87 32.32 4.36
C LYS A 358 47.92 31.01 5.25
N THR A 359 48.22 29.82 4.67
CA THR A 359 48.95 28.60 5.23
C THR A 359 48.49 27.89 6.55
N ALA A 360 48.84 26.62 6.91
CA ALA A 360 49.23 25.36 6.21
C ALA A 360 49.41 24.15 7.21
N GLN A 361 49.75 22.94 6.70
CA GLN A 361 50.31 21.72 7.36
C GLN A 361 49.36 20.82 8.20
N GLU A 362 49.16 19.49 7.96
CA GLU A 362 49.97 18.21 8.08
C GLU A 362 49.60 17.42 9.38
N ARG A 363 49.65 16.07 9.54
CA ARG A 363 50.06 14.88 8.72
C ARG A 363 49.39 13.55 9.23
N GLN A 364 49.43 12.49 8.40
CA GLN A 364 49.56 10.99 8.61
C GLN A 364 49.36 10.31 10.01
N SER A 365 49.04 9.01 10.21
CA SER A 365 48.51 7.83 9.45
C SER A 365 48.08 6.72 10.50
N THR A 366 47.96 5.36 10.39
CA THR A 366 48.28 4.24 9.43
C THR A 366 47.51 2.91 9.81
N SER A 367 47.54 1.87 8.94
CA SER A 367 47.54 0.36 9.13
C SER A 367 47.12 -0.38 10.45
N ALA A 368 46.71 -1.67 10.51
CA ALA A 368 46.27 -2.73 9.57
C ALA A 368 45.71 -4.00 10.34
N ALA A 369 45.45 -5.14 9.66
CA ALA A 369 44.84 -6.42 10.17
C ALA A 369 45.86 -7.61 10.16
N PRO A 370 45.58 -8.96 10.06
CA PRO A 370 44.32 -9.77 9.98
C PRO A 370 44.33 -11.19 10.68
N SER A 371 43.28 -12.03 10.44
CA SER A 371 43.31 -13.48 10.03
C SER A 371 42.43 -14.55 10.76
N GLN A 372 41.76 -15.41 9.95
CA GLN A 372 41.34 -16.84 10.17
C GLN A 372 40.28 -17.22 11.26
N SER A 373 39.61 -18.40 11.29
CA SER A 373 39.45 -19.57 10.37
C SER A 373 38.01 -20.22 10.42
N GLN A 374 37.87 -21.57 10.59
CA GLN A 374 36.66 -22.44 10.54
C GLN A 374 36.97 -23.83 11.22
N PRO A 375 36.04 -24.82 11.48
CA PRO A 375 34.85 -25.23 10.68
C PRO A 375 33.56 -25.70 11.47
N LEU A 376 32.71 -26.49 10.79
CA LEU A 376 31.35 -27.04 11.11
C LEU A 376 31.38 -28.56 11.45
N PRO A 377 30.26 -29.34 11.59
CA PRO A 377 28.84 -29.06 11.94
C PRO A 377 28.26 -30.01 13.04
N HIS A 378 26.99 -29.82 13.46
CA HIS A 378 26.10 -30.95 13.86
C HIS A 378 24.60 -30.66 13.63
N THR A 379 23.85 -31.67 13.19
CA THR A 379 22.41 -31.65 12.85
C THR A 379 21.52 -32.15 13.99
N ARG A 380 20.30 -31.58 14.15
CA ARG A 380 19.13 -32.23 14.79
C ARG A 380 17.82 -31.73 14.17
N HIS A 381 16.81 -32.59 14.15
CA HIS A 381 15.51 -32.36 13.49
C HIS A 381 14.45 -31.76 14.43
N SER A 382 13.49 -31.06 13.81
CA SER A 382 12.06 -30.94 14.16
C SER A 382 11.63 -30.56 15.58
N GLN A 383 10.79 -29.52 15.69
CA GLN A 383 9.33 -29.73 15.70
C GLN A 383 8.58 -28.41 15.44
N ASP A 384 7.59 -28.46 14.55
CA ASP A 384 6.67 -27.33 14.31
C ASP A 384 5.61 -27.23 15.43
N GLN A 385 5.27 -25.99 15.82
CA GLN A 385 4.00 -25.70 16.49
C GLN A 385 3.29 -24.54 15.81
N ASN A 386 2.06 -24.80 15.36
CA ASN A 386 1.23 -23.82 14.68
C ASN A 386 0.89 -22.63 15.58
N ASN A 387 1.16 -21.41 15.10
CA ASN A 387 0.56 -20.20 15.64
C ASN A 387 0.14 -19.28 14.49
N SER A 388 -1.16 -19.13 14.28
CA SER A 388 -1.73 -18.52 13.08
C SER A 388 -1.65 -16.99 13.11
N GLY A 389 -0.66 -16.42 12.42
CA GLY A 389 -0.71 -15.02 11.99
C GLY A 389 -1.78 -14.78 10.90
N PRO A 390 -2.14 -13.51 10.63
CA PRO A 390 -3.09 -13.16 9.58
C PRO A 390 -2.59 -13.64 8.21
N SER A 391 -3.50 -14.09 7.36
CA SER A 391 -3.11 -14.78 6.12
C SER A 391 -2.49 -13.80 5.11
N ALA A 392 -1.65 -14.33 4.20
CA ALA A 392 -1.11 -13.52 3.11
C ALA A 392 -2.22 -12.92 2.22
N ILE A 393 -3.36 -13.63 2.09
CA ILE A 393 -4.54 -13.15 1.35
C ILE A 393 -5.24 -12.06 2.16
N GLU A 394 -5.40 -12.22 3.48
CA GLU A 394 -5.99 -11.20 4.36
C GLU A 394 -5.21 -9.88 4.30
N LEU A 395 -3.87 -9.94 4.24
CA LEU A 395 -3.01 -8.78 3.99
C LEU A 395 -3.17 -8.20 2.59
N ILE A 396 -3.46 -9.00 1.56
CA ILE A 396 -3.73 -8.52 0.20
C ILE A 396 -5.12 -7.89 0.10
N SER A 397 -6.16 -8.49 0.69
CA SER A 397 -7.52 -7.96 0.75
C SER A 397 -7.59 -6.67 1.57
N GLN A 398 -6.89 -6.60 2.71
CA GLN A 398 -6.68 -5.34 3.43
C GLN A 398 -5.90 -4.32 2.58
N ARG A 399 -4.86 -4.72 1.82
CA ARG A 399 -4.16 -3.80 0.89
C ARG A 399 -5.04 -3.36 -0.28
N LEU A 400 -5.99 -4.18 -0.75
CA LEU A 400 -6.95 -3.81 -1.78
C LEU A 400 -7.96 -2.79 -1.25
N LEU A 401 -8.66 -3.10 -0.17
CA LEU A 401 -9.59 -2.19 0.50
C LEU A 401 -8.93 -0.85 0.86
N ASN A 402 -7.73 -0.87 1.45
CA ASN A 402 -6.97 0.35 1.75
C ASN A 402 -6.50 1.07 0.47
N SER A 403 -6.05 0.37 -0.57
CA SER A 403 -5.57 1.01 -1.80
C SER A 403 -6.68 1.46 -2.76
N CYS A 404 -7.93 1.06 -2.52
CA CYS A 404 -9.13 1.72 -3.05
C CYS A 404 -9.34 3.09 -2.38
N GLN A 405 -8.90 3.30 -1.13
CA GLN A 405 -8.95 4.60 -0.44
C GLN A 405 -7.70 5.48 -0.67
N VAL A 406 -6.52 4.90 -0.91
CA VAL A 406 -5.23 5.63 -0.84
C VAL A 406 -4.78 6.32 -2.13
N ASN A 407 -5.13 5.81 -3.33
CA ASN A 407 -4.65 6.36 -4.61
C ASN A 407 -5.68 7.21 -5.39
N SER A 408 -6.78 7.63 -4.76
CA SER A 408 -7.66 8.66 -5.30
C SER A 408 -7.35 10.03 -4.68
N ARG A 409 -6.90 10.99 -5.50
CA ARG A 409 -7.13 12.42 -5.18
C ARG A 409 -8.65 12.63 -5.09
N PRO A 410 -9.17 13.45 -4.15
CA PRO A 410 -10.59 13.53 -3.85
C PRO A 410 -11.38 14.36 -4.88
N ASN A 411 -11.56 13.82 -6.08
CA ASN A 411 -12.69 14.17 -6.94
C ASN A 411 -13.84 13.21 -6.62
N SER A 412 -15.03 13.80 -6.41
CA SER A 412 -16.22 13.25 -5.73
C SER A 412 -16.58 11.78 -6.02
N SER A 413 -17.13 11.10 -5.01
CA SER A 413 -17.62 9.71 -5.13
C SER A 413 -18.70 9.57 -6.21
N CYS A 414 -19.70 10.45 -6.17
CA CYS A 414 -20.65 10.65 -7.28
C CYS A 414 -20.05 11.58 -8.35
N ALA A 415 -20.53 11.48 -9.59
CA ALA A 415 -20.29 12.52 -10.58
C ALA A 415 -21.03 13.82 -10.19
N PRO A 416 -20.45 15.01 -10.41
CA PRO A 416 -21.13 16.27 -10.08
C PRO A 416 -22.40 16.41 -10.94
N GLU A 417 -23.51 16.86 -10.36
CA GLU A 417 -24.76 16.98 -11.11
C GLU A 417 -24.62 18.01 -12.24
N ASN A 418 -24.01 19.15 -11.95
CA ASN A 418 -23.69 20.21 -12.92
C ASN A 418 -22.16 20.37 -13.05
N PRO A 419 -21.51 19.74 -14.05
CA PRO A 419 -20.07 19.83 -14.26
C PRO A 419 -19.65 21.16 -14.89
N ILE A 420 -18.62 21.81 -14.34
CA ILE A 420 -17.98 22.98 -14.98
C ILE A 420 -17.01 22.47 -16.04
N ILE A 421 -17.49 22.36 -17.29
CA ILE A 421 -16.70 21.90 -18.44
C ILE A 421 -16.24 23.12 -19.26
N THR A 422 -14.97 23.51 -19.11
CA THR A 422 -14.38 24.71 -19.76
C THR A 422 -13.21 24.40 -20.69
N ASN A 423 -12.68 23.17 -20.65
CA ASN A 423 -11.54 22.72 -21.45
C ASN A 423 -11.43 21.19 -21.48
N LEU A 424 -10.52 20.67 -22.31
CA LEU A 424 -10.29 19.23 -22.46
C LEU A 424 -9.97 18.49 -21.14
N ASN A 425 -9.23 19.09 -20.20
CA ASN A 425 -8.96 18.45 -18.92
C ASN A 425 -10.23 18.28 -18.07
N SER A 426 -11.07 19.32 -17.99
CA SER A 426 -12.37 19.21 -17.30
C SER A 426 -13.29 18.18 -17.94
N LEU A 427 -13.34 18.11 -19.28
CA LEU A 427 -14.13 17.14 -20.03
C LEU A 427 -13.67 15.70 -19.79
N LEU A 428 -12.37 15.42 -19.95
CA LEU A 428 -11.80 14.09 -19.73
C LEU A 428 -11.95 13.64 -18.27
N GLN A 429 -11.86 14.58 -17.32
CA GLN A 429 -12.05 14.29 -15.90
C GLN A 429 -13.52 13.95 -15.57
N ASP A 430 -14.49 14.62 -16.18
CA ASP A 430 -15.91 14.36 -15.92
C ASP A 430 -16.40 13.08 -16.61
N ILE A 431 -16.06 12.87 -17.89
CA ILE A 431 -16.27 11.60 -18.60
C ILE A 431 -15.62 10.45 -17.83
N TYR A 432 -14.43 10.66 -17.28
CA TYR A 432 -13.77 9.66 -16.43
C TYR A 432 -14.60 9.35 -15.18
N VAL A 433 -15.16 10.34 -14.47
CA VAL A 433 -15.94 10.08 -13.25
C VAL A 433 -17.30 9.42 -13.55
N ARG A 434 -17.96 9.74 -14.66
CA ARG A 434 -19.26 9.13 -15.04
C ARG A 434 -19.15 7.74 -15.67
N TYR A 435 -18.28 7.57 -16.67
CA TYR A 435 -18.35 6.42 -17.60
C TYR A 435 -17.15 5.47 -17.54
N ILE A 436 -16.17 5.71 -16.65
CA ILE A 436 -14.89 4.97 -16.63
C ILE A 436 -14.45 4.63 -15.20
N LYS A 437 -14.62 5.55 -14.25
CA LYS A 437 -14.44 5.37 -12.81
C LYS A 437 -15.53 4.43 -12.34
N LEU A 438 -15.10 3.30 -11.79
CA LEU A 438 -16.02 2.32 -11.25
C LEU A 438 -16.55 2.83 -9.90
N GLN A 439 -17.80 2.51 -9.57
CA GLN A 439 -18.43 2.79 -8.27
C GLN A 439 -18.67 1.49 -7.47
N GLU A 440 -18.63 1.60 -6.13
CA GLU A 440 -18.92 0.59 -5.09
C GLU A 440 -18.44 -0.87 -5.30
N PHE A 441 -17.38 -1.27 -4.57
CA PHE A 441 -16.79 -2.62 -4.64
C PHE A 441 -16.96 -3.45 -3.37
N THR A 442 -17.42 -2.85 -2.28
CA THR A 442 -17.30 -3.41 -0.93
C THR A 442 -17.99 -4.77 -0.82
N LEU A 443 -19.16 -4.94 -1.46
CA LEU A 443 -19.85 -6.22 -1.52
C LEU A 443 -19.10 -7.26 -2.37
N HIS A 444 -18.68 -6.91 -3.59
CA HIS A 444 -17.98 -7.82 -4.50
C HIS A 444 -16.67 -8.35 -3.88
N TYR A 445 -15.81 -7.47 -3.36
CA TYR A 445 -14.58 -7.89 -2.66
C TYR A 445 -14.87 -8.76 -1.44
N LYS A 446 -15.93 -8.49 -0.68
CA LYS A 446 -16.26 -9.23 0.54
C LYS A 446 -16.79 -10.63 0.25
N VAL A 447 -17.65 -10.75 -0.75
CA VAL A 447 -18.15 -12.04 -1.25
C VAL A 447 -17.01 -12.85 -1.86
N PHE A 448 -16.14 -12.20 -2.64
CA PHE A 448 -14.92 -12.82 -3.17
C PHE A 448 -14.03 -13.35 -2.04
N ASP A 449 -13.70 -12.50 -1.05
CA ASP A 449 -12.69 -12.82 -0.02
C ASP A 449 -13.16 -13.97 0.88
N VAL A 450 -14.43 -13.99 1.29
CA VAL A 450 -14.98 -15.10 2.10
C VAL A 450 -15.00 -16.41 1.30
N ILE A 451 -15.55 -16.41 0.09
CA ILE A 451 -15.66 -17.62 -0.74
C ILE A 451 -14.28 -18.14 -1.15
N PHE A 452 -13.37 -17.25 -1.54
CA PHE A 452 -12.03 -17.64 -2.00
C PHE A 452 -11.17 -18.18 -0.87
N ASN A 453 -11.19 -17.56 0.33
CA ASN A 453 -10.39 -18.08 1.46
C ASN A 453 -10.88 -19.45 1.93
N ASP A 454 -12.20 -19.69 2.01
CA ASP A 454 -12.75 -21.00 2.40
C ASP A 454 -12.48 -22.07 1.34
N LEU A 455 -12.69 -21.77 0.05
CA LEU A 455 -12.32 -22.68 -1.03
C LEU A 455 -10.81 -22.98 -1.05
N HIS A 456 -9.96 -21.97 -0.91
CA HIS A 456 -8.51 -22.15 -0.89
C HIS A 456 -8.04 -22.97 0.32
N LYS A 457 -8.73 -22.88 1.47
CA LYS A 457 -8.53 -23.78 2.60
C LYS A 457 -8.92 -25.21 2.23
N LYS A 458 -10.14 -25.44 1.74
CA LYS A 458 -10.63 -26.77 1.32
C LYS A 458 -9.73 -27.42 0.25
N MET A 459 -9.17 -26.65 -0.68
CA MET A 459 -8.17 -27.12 -1.65
C MET A 459 -6.88 -27.64 -1.00
N LYS A 460 -6.44 -27.03 0.11
CA LYS A 460 -5.32 -27.52 0.93
C LYS A 460 -5.72 -28.72 1.79
N ASP A 461 -6.98 -28.79 2.21
CA ASP A 461 -7.49 -29.92 2.97
C ASP A 461 -7.56 -31.20 2.10
N VAL A 462 -7.96 -31.10 0.82
CA VAL A 462 -8.13 -32.28 -0.09
C VAL A 462 -6.88 -32.77 -0.83
N ASN A 463 -5.86 -31.95 -1.10
CA ASN A 463 -4.67 -32.40 -1.85
C ASN A 463 -3.34 -32.01 -1.15
N PRO A 464 -2.50 -32.99 -0.76
CA PRO A 464 -1.22 -32.74 -0.08
C PRO A 464 -0.19 -31.95 -0.89
N TYR A 465 -0.07 -32.21 -2.21
CA TYR A 465 0.86 -31.45 -3.06
C TYR A 465 0.45 -29.96 -3.12
N TYR A 466 -0.84 -29.68 -3.30
CA TYR A 466 -1.38 -28.33 -3.26
C TYR A 466 -1.17 -27.68 -1.89
N ARG A 467 -1.41 -28.40 -0.78
CA ARG A 467 -1.13 -27.92 0.59
C ARG A 467 0.31 -27.44 0.73
N LYS A 468 1.27 -28.22 0.21
CA LYS A 468 2.71 -27.96 0.35
C LYS A 468 3.24 -26.89 -0.60
N TYR A 469 2.87 -26.93 -1.88
CA TYR A 469 3.53 -26.14 -2.92
C TYR A 469 2.76 -24.90 -3.39
N SER A 470 1.48 -24.71 -2.98
CA SER A 470 0.74 -23.46 -3.24
C SER A 470 1.18 -22.34 -2.28
N SER A 471 2.18 -21.57 -2.71
CA SER A 471 2.82 -20.55 -1.85
C SER A 471 2.14 -19.19 -1.88
N THR A 472 1.47 -18.84 -2.98
CA THR A 472 1.08 -17.45 -3.22
C THR A 472 -0.12 -17.36 -4.15
N VAL A 473 -1.09 -16.54 -3.79
CA VAL A 473 -2.22 -16.16 -4.63
C VAL A 473 -1.97 -14.74 -5.13
N GLN A 474 -2.04 -14.54 -6.45
CA GLN A 474 -1.77 -13.25 -7.08
C GLN A 474 -2.99 -12.83 -7.89
N PHE A 475 -3.57 -11.69 -7.54
CA PHE A 475 -4.56 -11.05 -8.38
C PHE A 475 -3.88 -10.59 -9.68
N ALA A 476 -4.46 -10.98 -10.81
CA ALA A 476 -3.93 -10.73 -12.13
C ALA A 476 -4.78 -9.69 -12.89
N GLY A 477 -4.59 -9.63 -14.21
CA GLY A 477 -5.48 -8.95 -15.14
C GLY A 477 -5.71 -7.46 -14.91
N SER A 478 -6.78 -6.95 -15.52
CA SER A 478 -7.00 -5.49 -15.59
C SER A 478 -7.69 -4.91 -14.36
N HIS A 479 -8.32 -5.75 -13.53
CA HIS A 479 -8.90 -5.32 -12.26
C HIS A 479 -7.81 -4.89 -11.28
N PHE A 480 -6.84 -5.77 -10.99
CA PHE A 480 -5.80 -5.54 -9.99
C PHE A 480 -4.82 -4.42 -10.37
N ASP A 481 -4.48 -4.31 -11.65
CA ASP A 481 -3.65 -3.21 -12.16
C ASP A 481 -4.35 -1.83 -12.06
N LYS A 482 -5.66 -1.81 -11.71
CA LYS A 482 -6.57 -0.66 -11.63
C LYS A 482 -6.88 -0.02 -12.98
N LEU A 483 -7.01 -0.88 -14.01
CA LEU A 483 -7.23 -0.54 -15.41
C LEU A 483 -8.59 -1.04 -15.96
N ARG A 484 -9.43 -1.69 -15.14
CA ARG A 484 -10.82 -2.06 -15.48
C ARG A 484 -11.66 -0.79 -15.71
N ILE A 485 -12.53 -0.83 -16.73
CA ILE A 485 -13.42 0.28 -17.13
C ILE A 485 -14.89 -0.18 -17.31
N LYS A 486 -15.17 -1.44 -16.99
CA LYS A 486 -16.50 -2.06 -16.92
C LYS A 486 -16.72 -2.52 -15.47
N LYS A 487 -17.89 -3.08 -15.18
CA LYS A 487 -18.29 -3.56 -13.84
C LYS A 487 -17.22 -4.43 -13.14
N PRO A 488 -17.27 -4.53 -11.79
CA PRO A 488 -16.37 -5.37 -10.98
C PRO A 488 -16.87 -6.82 -10.87
N ASP A 489 -17.47 -7.32 -11.95
CA ASP A 489 -18.11 -8.62 -12.09
C ASP A 489 -17.12 -9.75 -12.43
N GLU A 490 -15.82 -9.50 -12.37
CA GLU A 490 -14.77 -10.40 -12.89
C GLU A 490 -13.45 -10.18 -12.12
N PHE A 491 -12.85 -11.28 -11.65
CA PHE A 491 -11.57 -11.32 -10.92
C PHE A 491 -10.62 -12.37 -11.52
N ASP A 492 -9.50 -11.93 -12.11
CA ASP A 492 -8.41 -12.79 -12.56
C ASP A 492 -7.51 -13.21 -11.36
N MET A 493 -7.31 -14.52 -11.12
CA MET A 493 -6.51 -15.04 -9.99
C MET A 493 -5.45 -16.07 -10.42
N ASP A 494 -4.18 -15.65 -10.48
CA ASP A 494 -3.03 -16.55 -10.67
C ASP A 494 -2.68 -17.22 -9.31
N ILE A 495 -2.95 -18.52 -9.17
CA ILE A 495 -2.53 -19.33 -8.02
C ILE A 495 -1.14 -19.92 -8.31
N VAL A 496 -0.12 -19.45 -7.61
CA VAL A 496 1.28 -19.85 -7.82
C VAL A 496 1.59 -21.12 -7.05
N ILE A 497 1.93 -22.14 -7.82
CA ILE A 497 2.25 -23.50 -7.41
C ILE A 497 3.72 -23.74 -7.75
N SER A 498 4.47 -24.26 -6.78
CA SER A 498 5.90 -24.52 -6.92
C SER A 498 6.13 -25.92 -7.52
N LEU A 499 7.32 -26.16 -8.09
CA LEU A 499 7.80 -27.51 -8.41
C LEU A 499 8.82 -27.95 -7.34
N PRO A 500 9.01 -29.25 -7.08
CA PRO A 500 10.01 -29.79 -6.13
C PRO A 500 11.45 -29.70 -6.72
N LEU A 501 11.89 -28.49 -7.01
CA LEU A 501 13.15 -28.19 -7.71
C LEU A 501 14.06 -27.27 -6.90
N ASN A 502 15.37 -27.50 -7.02
CA ASN A 502 16.39 -26.65 -6.40
C ASN A 502 16.56 -25.29 -7.13
N HIS A 503 15.95 -25.14 -8.31
CA HIS A 503 15.97 -23.96 -9.19
C HIS A 503 17.36 -23.51 -9.67
N LYS A 504 18.43 -24.25 -9.35
CA LYS A 504 19.82 -24.00 -9.79
C LYS A 504 20.07 -24.50 -11.21
N VAL A 505 20.66 -23.65 -12.04
CA VAL A 505 21.24 -24.03 -13.33
C VAL A 505 22.60 -24.69 -13.05
N ASP A 506 22.92 -25.78 -13.73
CA ASP A 506 24.29 -26.33 -13.74
C ASP A 506 25.16 -25.44 -14.65
N PRO A 507 26.20 -24.77 -14.12
CA PRO A 507 26.99 -23.80 -14.88
C PRO A 507 27.99 -24.45 -15.84
N PHE A 508 28.26 -25.76 -15.72
CA PHE A 508 29.23 -26.48 -16.55
C PHE A 508 28.54 -27.36 -17.59
N ASN A 509 27.40 -27.96 -17.26
CA ASN A 509 26.55 -28.68 -18.19
C ASN A 509 25.08 -28.28 -18.03
N PRO A 510 24.59 -27.26 -18.77
CA PRO A 510 23.20 -26.81 -18.67
C PRO A 510 22.14 -27.91 -18.90
N ALA A 511 22.45 -29.01 -19.60
CA ALA A 511 21.54 -30.15 -19.78
C ALA A 511 21.33 -30.99 -18.50
N ASN A 512 22.26 -30.90 -17.53
CA ASN A 512 22.12 -31.49 -16.19
C ASN A 512 21.28 -30.62 -15.23
N SER A 513 20.85 -29.42 -15.66
CA SER A 513 19.96 -28.57 -14.87
C SER A 513 18.66 -29.30 -14.51
N ASP A 514 18.01 -28.86 -13.44
CA ASP A 514 16.72 -29.37 -13.00
C ASP A 514 15.56 -29.15 -14.00
N ILE A 515 15.61 -28.07 -14.77
CA ILE A 515 14.69 -27.72 -15.85
C ILE A 515 15.40 -26.90 -16.94
N ASN A 516 15.18 -27.26 -18.21
CA ASN A 516 15.48 -26.42 -19.37
C ASN A 516 14.22 -25.63 -19.81
N LEU A 517 14.41 -24.38 -20.23
CA LEU A 517 13.36 -23.43 -20.58
C LEU A 517 13.46 -23.08 -22.06
N GLU A 518 12.78 -23.85 -22.91
CA GLU A 518 12.97 -23.83 -24.36
C GLU A 518 12.00 -22.80 -25.00
N PRO A 519 12.48 -21.65 -25.54
CA PRO A 519 11.60 -20.62 -26.08
C PRO A 519 11.03 -21.08 -27.43
N LYS A 520 9.74 -21.45 -27.46
CA LYS A 520 9.08 -21.97 -28.67
C LYS A 520 8.34 -20.90 -29.47
N GLY A 521 8.10 -19.73 -28.88
CA GLY A 521 7.52 -18.57 -29.58
C GLY A 521 7.50 -17.31 -28.72
N PRO A 522 7.08 -16.16 -29.27
CA PRO A 522 7.00 -14.92 -28.50
C PRO A 522 5.95 -15.00 -27.38
N GLY A 523 6.39 -14.82 -26.13
CA GLY A 523 5.54 -15.00 -24.95
C GLY A 523 5.26 -16.46 -24.59
N PHE A 524 5.88 -17.44 -25.25
CA PHE A 524 5.67 -18.87 -25.01
C PHE A 524 6.97 -19.66 -24.81
N VAL A 525 6.96 -20.57 -23.86
CA VAL A 525 8.08 -21.44 -23.48
C VAL A 525 7.61 -22.89 -23.33
N GLN A 526 8.47 -23.85 -23.64
CA GLN A 526 8.30 -25.26 -23.33
C GLN A 526 9.18 -25.63 -22.14
N LEU A 527 8.63 -26.39 -21.20
CA LEU A 527 9.27 -26.72 -19.94
C LEU A 527 9.78 -28.16 -20.01
N LYS A 528 11.10 -28.35 -20.17
CA LYS A 528 11.70 -29.68 -20.26
C LYS A 528 12.35 -30.04 -18.94
N MET A 529 11.81 -31.07 -18.29
CA MET A 529 12.28 -31.55 -17.00
C MET A 529 13.64 -32.22 -17.18
N GLY A 530 14.61 -31.88 -16.32
CA GLY A 530 15.96 -32.46 -16.34
C GLY A 530 16.19 -33.45 -15.20
N VAL A 531 17.44 -33.87 -15.05
CA VAL A 531 17.84 -35.06 -14.25
C VAL A 531 17.38 -34.98 -12.78
N GLN A 532 17.33 -33.79 -12.17
CA GLN A 532 16.85 -33.64 -10.78
C GLN A 532 15.35 -33.86 -10.60
N TYR A 533 14.56 -33.71 -11.68
CA TYR A 533 13.11 -33.95 -11.71
C TYR A 533 12.78 -35.40 -12.09
N GLU A 534 13.60 -36.00 -12.97
CA GLU A 534 13.53 -37.43 -13.25
C GLU A 534 13.80 -38.26 -12.00
N LYS A 535 14.75 -37.83 -11.17
CA LYS A 535 15.14 -38.49 -9.91
C LYS A 535 14.20 -38.24 -8.72
N LEU A 536 13.05 -37.56 -8.89
CA LEU A 536 12.09 -37.35 -7.79
C LEU A 536 11.70 -38.65 -7.03
N PRO A 537 11.45 -39.80 -7.68
CA PRO A 537 11.09 -41.03 -6.97
C PRO A 537 12.19 -41.56 -6.03
N GLN A 538 13.47 -41.31 -6.35
CA GLN A 538 14.61 -41.77 -5.56
C GLN A 538 15.20 -40.71 -4.64
N ARG A 539 15.00 -39.42 -4.96
CA ARG A 539 15.49 -38.27 -4.19
C ARG A 539 14.55 -37.93 -3.03
N ASP A 540 13.24 -38.04 -3.26
CA ASP A 540 12.20 -37.59 -2.33
C ASP A 540 11.42 -38.78 -1.75
N ILE A 541 12.07 -39.90 -1.40
CA ILE A 541 11.38 -41.17 -1.03
C ILE A 541 10.25 -40.96 0.00
N ASP A 542 10.51 -40.22 1.08
CA ASP A 542 9.53 -39.93 2.13
C ASP A 542 8.41 -38.97 1.68
N GLU A 543 8.67 -38.14 0.66
CA GLU A 543 7.71 -37.17 0.12
C GLU A 543 7.03 -37.65 -1.17
N TRP A 544 7.46 -38.78 -1.74
CA TRP A 544 7.05 -39.30 -3.04
C TRP A 544 5.53 -39.47 -3.20
N PRO A 545 4.76 -39.91 -2.17
CA PRO A 545 3.30 -39.92 -2.24
C PRO A 545 2.67 -38.54 -2.55
N ASN A 546 3.35 -37.44 -2.22
CA ASN A 546 2.95 -36.09 -2.60
C ASN A 546 3.49 -35.73 -3.99
N ASN A 547 4.79 -35.98 -4.25
CA ASN A 547 5.48 -35.49 -5.44
C ASN A 547 5.18 -36.31 -6.71
N LYS A 548 4.52 -37.48 -6.57
CA LYS A 548 4.00 -38.30 -7.66
C LYS A 548 3.08 -37.52 -8.60
N ASP A 549 2.09 -36.79 -8.06
CA ASP A 549 1.15 -35.95 -8.84
C ASP A 549 1.91 -35.11 -9.87
N ALA A 550 2.94 -34.39 -9.40
CA ALA A 550 3.75 -33.53 -10.26
C ALA A 550 4.56 -34.33 -11.28
N HIS A 551 5.29 -35.36 -10.84
CA HIS A 551 6.15 -36.15 -11.74
C HIS A 551 5.36 -36.77 -12.91
N GLU A 552 4.09 -37.12 -12.71
CA GLU A 552 3.21 -37.64 -13.75
C GLU A 552 2.78 -36.58 -14.79
N TRP A 553 2.91 -35.27 -14.54
CA TRP A 553 2.53 -34.21 -15.51
C TRP A 553 3.40 -34.17 -16.77
N LYS A 554 4.53 -34.89 -16.82
CA LYS A 554 5.40 -34.93 -18.01
C LYS A 554 4.93 -35.91 -19.09
N ASP A 555 5.49 -35.77 -20.29
CA ASP A 555 5.40 -36.74 -21.38
C ASP A 555 6.62 -37.68 -21.47
N LYS A 556 6.60 -38.59 -22.44
CA LYS A 556 7.70 -39.56 -22.71
C LYS A 556 9.02 -38.90 -23.14
N SER A 557 9.02 -37.59 -23.44
CA SER A 557 10.20 -36.79 -23.78
C SER A 557 10.56 -35.79 -22.66
N ASN A 558 10.00 -35.98 -21.46
CA ASN A 558 10.18 -35.15 -20.27
C ASN A 558 9.69 -33.70 -20.38
N TYR A 559 8.83 -33.35 -21.34
CA TYR A 559 8.20 -32.02 -21.33
C TYR A 559 6.99 -32.00 -20.40
N LEU A 560 6.87 -30.97 -19.57
CA LEU A 560 5.74 -30.76 -18.67
C LEU A 560 4.51 -30.34 -19.48
N LEU A 561 3.46 -31.17 -19.46
CA LEU A 561 2.24 -30.95 -20.23
C LEU A 561 1.32 -29.96 -19.50
N ARG A 562 0.85 -28.94 -20.23
CA ARG A 562 -0.12 -27.98 -19.70
C ARG A 562 -1.43 -28.67 -19.27
N SER A 563 -1.79 -29.76 -19.96
CA SER A 563 -3.09 -30.42 -19.84
C SER A 563 -3.20 -31.17 -18.52
N LYS A 564 -2.26 -32.09 -18.25
CA LYS A 564 -2.19 -32.84 -16.97
C LYS A 564 -2.14 -31.92 -15.74
N PHE A 565 -1.41 -30.80 -15.83
CA PHE A 565 -1.35 -29.82 -14.74
C PHE A 565 -2.70 -29.10 -14.51
N ILE A 566 -3.45 -28.80 -15.58
CA ILE A 566 -4.82 -28.27 -15.46
C ILE A 566 -5.77 -29.35 -14.93
N GLU A 567 -5.75 -30.56 -15.50
CA GLU A 567 -6.62 -31.68 -15.10
C GLU A 567 -6.45 -32.00 -13.60
N TRP A 568 -5.20 -32.01 -13.11
CA TRP A 568 -4.89 -32.10 -11.69
C TRP A 568 -5.45 -30.93 -10.88
N PHE A 569 -5.20 -29.68 -11.29
CA PHE A 569 -5.69 -28.49 -10.57
C PHE A 569 -7.22 -28.43 -10.52
N GLU A 570 -7.88 -28.77 -11.62
CA GLU A 570 -9.34 -28.90 -11.71
C GLU A 570 -9.85 -29.99 -10.77
N SER A 571 -9.16 -31.12 -10.63
CA SER A 571 -9.48 -32.14 -9.63
C SER A 571 -9.42 -31.57 -8.21
N VAL A 572 -8.35 -30.85 -7.86
CA VAL A 572 -8.21 -30.20 -6.53
C VAL A 572 -9.36 -29.23 -6.24
N VAL A 573 -9.73 -28.37 -7.20
CA VAL A 573 -10.85 -27.43 -7.02
C VAL A 573 -12.19 -28.18 -6.90
N ASN A 574 -12.46 -29.19 -7.73
CA ASN A 574 -13.71 -29.96 -7.67
C ASN A 574 -13.84 -30.76 -6.36
N LEU A 575 -12.76 -31.37 -5.88
CA LEU A 575 -12.72 -32.04 -4.58
C LEU A 575 -13.00 -31.05 -3.43
N ALA A 576 -12.42 -29.85 -3.48
CA ALA A 576 -12.68 -28.79 -2.50
C ALA A 576 -14.14 -28.29 -2.54
N LEU A 577 -14.73 -28.16 -3.74
CA LEU A 577 -16.14 -27.82 -3.93
C LEU A 577 -17.09 -28.94 -3.45
N ASN A 578 -16.63 -30.20 -3.45
CA ASN A 578 -17.41 -31.30 -2.91
C ASN A 578 -17.52 -31.27 -1.37
N GLN A 579 -16.55 -30.67 -0.67
CA GLN A 579 -16.54 -30.47 0.80
C GLN A 579 -17.48 -29.34 1.31
N TYR A 580 -18.43 -28.86 0.52
CA TYR A 580 -19.49 -27.98 1.00
C TYR A 580 -20.73 -28.80 1.35
N GLU A 581 -21.23 -28.67 2.58
CA GLU A 581 -22.38 -29.42 3.08
C GLU A 581 -23.68 -28.95 2.43
N VAL A 582 -23.91 -27.63 2.40
CA VAL A 582 -25.11 -27.03 1.80
C VAL A 582 -24.96 -26.95 0.28
N LYS A 583 -25.88 -27.59 -0.45
CA LYS A 583 -25.94 -27.59 -1.92
C LYS A 583 -27.36 -27.34 -2.41
N ILE A 584 -27.52 -26.51 -3.45
CA ILE A 584 -28.78 -26.32 -4.19
C ILE A 584 -28.57 -26.84 -5.61
N ASN A 585 -29.40 -27.78 -6.07
CA ASN A 585 -29.26 -28.44 -7.38
C ASN A 585 -27.81 -28.94 -7.60
N SER A 586 -27.28 -29.66 -6.61
CA SER A 586 -25.90 -30.18 -6.51
C SER A 586 -24.77 -29.14 -6.55
N ARG A 587 -25.08 -27.83 -6.50
CA ARG A 587 -24.10 -26.73 -6.53
C ARG A 587 -23.83 -26.20 -5.12
N PRO A 588 -22.57 -25.98 -4.70
CA PRO A 588 -22.24 -25.43 -3.38
C PRO A 588 -22.92 -24.08 -3.09
N VAL A 589 -23.32 -23.91 -1.82
CA VAL A 589 -23.83 -22.65 -1.28
C VAL A 589 -22.90 -22.17 -0.16
N VAL A 590 -22.56 -20.88 -0.20
CA VAL A 590 -21.73 -20.22 0.83
C VAL A 590 -22.48 -19.03 1.39
N TYR A 591 -22.50 -18.90 2.72
CA TYR A 591 -23.17 -17.81 3.41
C TYR A 591 -22.18 -16.69 3.74
N VAL A 592 -22.42 -15.49 3.21
CA VAL A 592 -21.65 -14.27 3.52
C VAL A 592 -22.56 -13.34 4.30
N GLU A 593 -22.32 -13.19 5.60
CA GLU A 593 -23.20 -12.42 6.53
C GLU A 593 -24.67 -12.89 6.50
N GLY A 594 -24.90 -14.21 6.50
CA GLY A 594 -26.24 -14.81 6.44
C GLY A 594 -26.88 -14.81 5.04
N VAL A 595 -26.22 -14.21 4.04
CA VAL A 595 -26.72 -14.15 2.66
C VAL A 595 -26.14 -15.32 1.87
N ALA A 596 -27.01 -16.16 1.29
CA ALA A 596 -26.61 -17.30 0.48
C ALA A 596 -26.08 -16.86 -0.90
N TYR A 597 -24.94 -17.43 -1.32
CA TYR A 597 -24.38 -17.31 -2.66
C TYR A 597 -24.16 -18.70 -3.23
N VAL A 598 -24.68 -18.96 -4.43
CA VAL A 598 -24.52 -20.24 -5.13
C VAL A 598 -23.28 -20.16 -6.03
N ILE A 599 -22.47 -21.21 -6.04
CA ILE A 599 -21.28 -21.33 -6.87
C ILE A 599 -21.55 -22.32 -8.01
N HIS A 600 -21.33 -21.89 -9.25
CA HIS A 600 -21.17 -22.79 -10.39
C HIS A 600 -19.72 -22.76 -10.87
N VAL A 601 -19.35 -23.68 -11.75
CA VAL A 601 -18.02 -23.70 -12.40
C VAL A 601 -18.20 -23.71 -13.91
N SER A 602 -17.39 -22.93 -14.62
CA SER A 602 -17.14 -23.08 -16.06
C SER A 602 -15.64 -23.18 -16.34
N LYS A 603 -15.26 -23.86 -17.43
CA LYS A 603 -13.86 -23.97 -17.88
C LYS A 603 -13.62 -23.01 -19.05
N SER A 604 -12.60 -22.16 -18.95
CA SER A 604 -12.29 -21.16 -19.99
C SER A 604 -10.78 -21.02 -20.21
N GLY A 605 -10.26 -21.65 -21.27
CA GLY A 605 -8.85 -21.56 -21.63
C GLY A 605 -7.91 -22.19 -20.58
N PRO A 606 -7.11 -21.41 -19.82
CA PRO A 606 -6.32 -21.91 -18.70
C PRO A 606 -7.00 -21.76 -17.33
N ALA A 607 -8.23 -21.21 -17.28
CA ALA A 607 -8.91 -20.87 -16.03
C ALA A 607 -10.06 -21.85 -15.72
N MET A 608 -10.21 -22.15 -14.42
CA MET A 608 -11.42 -22.71 -13.85
C MET A 608 -12.19 -21.57 -13.18
N THR A 609 -13.23 -21.09 -13.85
CA THR A 609 -14.01 -19.92 -13.43
C THR A 609 -15.08 -20.32 -12.41
N LEU A 610 -15.06 -19.70 -11.23
CA LEU A 610 -16.20 -19.76 -10.30
C LEU A 610 -17.24 -18.72 -10.73
N LEU A 611 -18.46 -19.15 -11.04
CA LEU A 611 -19.60 -18.29 -11.32
C LEU A 611 -20.42 -18.13 -10.04
N ILE A 612 -20.17 -17.06 -9.29
CA ILE A 612 -20.81 -16.80 -8.00
C ILE A 612 -22.07 -15.95 -8.24
N ARG A 613 -23.22 -16.41 -7.72
CA ARG A 613 -24.54 -15.83 -8.00
C ARG A 613 -25.42 -15.70 -6.75
N ASN A 614 -26.18 -14.63 -6.67
CA ASN A 614 -27.39 -14.52 -5.83
C ASN A 614 -28.46 -13.76 -6.64
N HIS A 615 -29.59 -14.41 -6.92
CA HIS A 615 -30.62 -13.87 -7.80
C HIS A 615 -31.46 -12.77 -7.13
N GLU A 616 -31.80 -12.94 -5.85
CA GLU A 616 -32.59 -12.00 -5.04
C GLU A 616 -31.98 -10.59 -4.99
N ARG A 617 -30.64 -10.52 -4.97
CA ARG A 617 -29.85 -9.28 -4.94
C ARG A 617 -29.33 -8.85 -6.32
N ASN A 618 -29.73 -9.54 -7.39
CA ASN A 618 -29.22 -9.34 -8.75
C ASN A 618 -27.67 -9.32 -8.81
N PHE A 619 -27.03 -10.20 -8.02
CA PHE A 619 -25.58 -10.26 -7.86
C PHE A 619 -24.97 -11.34 -8.74
N SER A 620 -23.94 -10.94 -9.50
CA SER A 620 -23.17 -11.80 -10.40
C SER A 620 -21.71 -11.42 -10.36
N MET A 621 -20.83 -12.40 -10.14
CA MET A 621 -19.39 -12.21 -10.09
C MET A 621 -18.67 -13.49 -10.53
N ASP A 622 -17.70 -13.33 -11.41
CA ASP A 622 -16.91 -14.43 -11.98
C ASP A 622 -15.47 -14.36 -11.48
N VAL A 623 -14.88 -15.51 -11.14
CA VAL A 623 -13.53 -15.60 -10.55
C VAL A 623 -12.72 -16.65 -11.29
N ASP A 624 -11.81 -16.20 -12.15
CA ASP A 624 -10.94 -17.04 -12.98
C ASP A 624 -9.77 -17.57 -12.14
N LEU A 625 -9.83 -18.84 -11.72
CA LEU A 625 -8.72 -19.51 -11.05
C LEU A 625 -7.75 -20.10 -12.09
N VAL A 626 -6.57 -19.49 -12.21
CA VAL A 626 -5.51 -19.90 -13.14
C VAL A 626 -4.33 -20.47 -12.34
N PRO A 627 -3.95 -21.74 -12.50
CA PRO A 627 -2.74 -22.26 -11.86
C PRO A 627 -1.50 -21.78 -12.61
N ALA A 628 -0.47 -21.36 -11.87
CA ALA A 628 0.76 -20.77 -12.41
C ALA A 628 2.01 -21.41 -11.79
N LEU A 629 3.08 -21.57 -12.57
CA LEU A 629 4.39 -22.01 -12.08
C LEU A 629 5.35 -20.80 -11.99
N LYS A 630 6.20 -20.75 -10.96
CA LYS A 630 7.19 -19.68 -10.76
C LYS A 630 8.62 -20.14 -11.07
N PHE A 631 9.44 -19.22 -11.58
CA PHE A 631 10.88 -19.39 -11.78
C PHE A 631 11.65 -18.15 -11.30
N PRO A 632 12.88 -18.29 -10.79
CA PRO A 632 13.67 -17.14 -10.35
C PRO A 632 14.06 -16.22 -11.52
N GLU A 633 14.26 -14.94 -11.22
CA GLU A 633 14.73 -13.93 -12.20
C GLU A 633 16.14 -14.22 -12.72
N SER A 634 16.94 -15.04 -12.03
CA SER A 634 18.22 -15.58 -12.56
C SER A 634 18.07 -16.51 -13.76
N ARG A 635 16.84 -16.95 -14.07
CA ARG A 635 16.48 -17.69 -15.30
C ARG A 635 15.83 -16.79 -16.36
N TRP A 636 15.94 -15.47 -16.21
CA TRP A 636 15.48 -14.49 -17.18
C TRP A 636 16.67 -13.63 -17.68
N PRO A 637 16.76 -13.30 -18.98
CA PRO A 637 15.86 -13.69 -20.07
C PRO A 637 16.09 -15.14 -20.54
N ILE A 638 15.00 -15.83 -20.94
CA ILE A 638 15.08 -17.21 -21.46
C ILE A 638 15.80 -17.32 -22.82
N SER A 639 16.01 -16.20 -23.53
CA SER A 639 16.92 -16.13 -24.68
C SER A 639 17.31 -14.69 -25.01
N LYS A 640 18.32 -14.52 -25.87
CA LYS A 640 18.85 -13.21 -26.31
C LYS A 640 17.82 -12.30 -27.01
N THR A 641 16.63 -12.80 -27.40
CA THR A 641 15.57 -11.96 -28.01
C THR A 641 14.61 -11.34 -26.97
N TYR A 642 14.62 -11.82 -25.73
CA TYR A 642 13.88 -11.23 -24.63
C TYR A 642 14.72 -10.16 -23.91
N ARG A 643 14.09 -9.03 -23.56
CA ARG A 643 14.78 -7.94 -22.85
C ARG A 643 15.00 -8.27 -21.36
N PRO A 644 16.07 -7.77 -20.72
CA PRO A 644 16.24 -7.88 -19.28
C PRO A 644 15.11 -7.17 -18.52
N ILE A 645 14.87 -7.61 -17.28
CA ILE A 645 13.99 -6.91 -16.34
C ILE A 645 14.73 -5.66 -15.81
N PRO A 646 14.14 -4.45 -15.91
CA PRO A 646 14.78 -3.26 -15.35
C PRO A 646 14.93 -3.39 -13.83
N THR A 647 16.03 -2.92 -13.25
CA THR A 647 16.35 -3.12 -11.82
C THR A 647 15.23 -2.67 -10.88
N LYS A 648 14.56 -1.55 -11.17
CA LYS A 648 13.41 -1.05 -10.38
C LYS A 648 12.14 -1.90 -10.48
N CYS A 649 12.09 -2.86 -11.40
CA CYS A 649 10.96 -3.77 -11.63
C CYS A 649 11.20 -5.18 -11.06
N SER A 650 12.39 -5.48 -10.54
CA SER A 650 12.75 -6.81 -10.02
C SER A 650 11.84 -7.28 -8.88
N LYS A 651 11.53 -8.57 -8.88
CA LYS A 651 10.73 -9.31 -7.87
C LYS A 651 11.31 -10.65 -7.47
N GLY A 652 12.54 -10.97 -7.90
CA GLY A 652 13.19 -12.24 -7.66
C GLY A 652 12.59 -13.44 -8.42
N TYR A 653 11.35 -13.37 -8.91
CA TYR A 653 10.71 -14.41 -9.73
C TYR A 653 9.79 -13.85 -10.83
N TRP A 654 9.59 -14.65 -11.87
CA TRP A 654 8.57 -14.50 -12.92
C TRP A 654 7.72 -15.78 -12.99
N ILE A 655 6.62 -15.78 -13.75
CA ILE A 655 5.69 -16.92 -13.81
C ILE A 655 5.39 -17.40 -15.24
N VAL A 656 4.85 -18.61 -15.34
CA VAL A 656 4.20 -19.12 -16.55
C VAL A 656 2.83 -19.70 -16.22
N VAL A 657 1.88 -19.62 -17.16
CA VAL A 657 0.53 -20.18 -17.04
C VAL A 657 0.24 -21.17 -18.19
N PRO A 658 -0.57 -22.22 -17.96
CA PRO A 658 -0.81 -23.33 -18.89
C PRO A 658 -1.77 -22.96 -20.04
N LYS A 659 -1.51 -21.85 -20.73
CA LYS A 659 -2.28 -21.40 -21.90
C LYS A 659 -1.61 -21.88 -23.20
N PRO A 660 -2.32 -22.56 -24.11
CA PRO A 660 -1.72 -23.04 -25.35
C PRO A 660 -1.47 -21.88 -26.31
N ASN A 661 -0.44 -22.00 -27.15
CA ASN A 661 -0.33 -21.16 -28.34
C ASN A 661 -1.19 -21.74 -29.47
N LYS A 662 -2.17 -20.98 -29.97
CA LYS A 662 -3.03 -21.41 -31.09
C LYS A 662 -2.34 -21.32 -32.46
N GLU A 663 -1.18 -20.68 -32.54
CA GLU A 663 -0.41 -20.52 -33.78
C GLU A 663 0.49 -21.73 -34.09
N PHE A 664 0.71 -22.63 -33.12
CA PHE A 664 1.46 -23.86 -33.37
C PHE A 664 0.57 -24.89 -34.07
N THR A 665 0.96 -25.29 -35.29
CA THR A 665 0.26 -26.32 -36.08
C THR A 665 0.40 -27.72 -35.47
N VAL A 666 1.50 -28.00 -34.76
CA VAL A 666 1.75 -29.29 -34.12
C VAL A 666 1.03 -29.37 -32.76
N VAL A 667 0.06 -30.29 -32.65
CA VAL A 667 -0.74 -30.51 -31.43
C VAL A 667 0.13 -30.78 -30.20
N GLN A 668 1.22 -31.55 -30.36
CA GLN A 668 2.17 -31.82 -29.27
C GLN A 668 2.81 -30.53 -28.75
N ASP A 669 3.20 -29.60 -29.64
CA ASP A 669 3.75 -28.31 -29.22
C ASP A 669 2.72 -27.41 -28.54
N GLN A 670 1.44 -27.47 -28.93
CA GLN A 670 0.35 -26.81 -28.18
C GLN A 670 0.19 -27.37 -26.76
N SER A 671 0.32 -28.69 -26.58
CA SER A 671 0.19 -29.36 -25.28
C SER A 671 1.35 -29.04 -24.32
N ARG A 672 2.55 -28.83 -24.87
CA ARG A 672 3.77 -28.44 -24.17
C ARG A 672 3.92 -26.92 -23.96
N ALA A 673 3.03 -26.10 -24.53
CA ALA A 673 3.16 -24.65 -24.51
C ALA A 673 2.68 -24.02 -23.20
N TRP A 674 3.55 -23.20 -22.59
CA TRP A 674 3.26 -22.38 -21.42
C TRP A 674 3.43 -20.91 -21.78
N ARG A 675 2.48 -20.05 -21.39
CA ARG A 675 2.53 -18.61 -21.64
C ARG A 675 3.28 -17.91 -20.51
N ILE A 676 4.26 -17.09 -20.86
CA ILE A 676 5.07 -16.28 -19.94
C ILE A 676 4.22 -15.15 -19.33
N GLY A 677 4.37 -14.92 -18.02
CA GLY A 677 3.75 -13.82 -17.28
C GLY A 677 4.79 -13.04 -16.45
N LEU A 678 4.90 -11.74 -16.72
CA LEU A 678 5.72 -10.79 -15.94
C LEU A 678 4.83 -9.74 -15.25
N HIS A 679 3.66 -10.16 -14.77
CA HIS A 679 2.59 -9.27 -14.30
C HIS A 679 2.99 -8.38 -13.11
N ASN A 680 3.98 -8.81 -12.32
CA ASN A 680 4.50 -8.03 -11.19
C ASN A 680 5.53 -6.98 -11.66
N GLN A 681 6.46 -7.37 -12.54
CA GLN A 681 7.44 -6.47 -13.16
C GLN A 681 6.74 -5.37 -13.98
N GLU A 682 5.70 -5.73 -14.73
CA GLU A 682 4.82 -4.80 -15.45
C GLU A 682 4.09 -3.82 -14.54
N ARG A 683 3.82 -4.21 -13.28
CA ARG A 683 3.11 -3.37 -12.32
C ARG A 683 4.03 -2.33 -11.68
N GLU A 684 5.28 -2.69 -11.42
CA GLU A 684 6.33 -1.76 -11.00
C GLU A 684 6.69 -0.76 -12.10
N LEU A 685 6.69 -1.18 -13.36
CA LEU A 685 6.86 -0.27 -14.49
C LEU A 685 5.76 0.82 -14.54
N MET A 686 4.57 0.54 -14.00
CA MET A 686 3.45 1.47 -13.84
C MET A 686 3.27 1.96 -12.39
N TYR A 687 4.28 1.82 -11.53
CA TYR A 687 4.23 2.30 -10.15
C TYR A 687 4.55 3.80 -10.09
N ASN A 688 3.96 4.49 -9.11
CA ASN A 688 4.02 5.95 -8.93
C ASN A 688 3.68 6.84 -10.14
N SER A 689 3.26 6.30 -11.29
CA SER A 689 3.12 7.02 -12.57
C SER A 689 1.89 7.95 -12.67
N HIS A 690 1.43 8.53 -11.55
CA HIS A 690 0.40 9.57 -11.46
C HIS A 690 -0.80 9.40 -12.43
N ASN A 691 -0.87 10.19 -13.49
CA ASN A 691 -2.02 10.23 -14.39
C ASN A 691 -2.02 9.11 -15.45
N LEU A 692 -0.90 8.37 -15.61
CA LEU A 692 -0.75 7.23 -16.53
C LEU A 692 -1.97 6.29 -16.52
N LYS A 693 -2.39 5.85 -15.33
CA LYS A 693 -3.49 4.87 -15.18
C LYS A 693 -4.85 5.44 -15.54
N GLN A 694 -5.06 6.76 -15.37
CA GLN A 694 -6.25 7.45 -15.88
C GLN A 694 -6.21 7.50 -17.42
N THR A 695 -5.06 7.84 -18.01
CA THR A 695 -4.87 7.88 -19.47
C THR A 695 -5.04 6.50 -20.11
N ILE A 696 -4.51 5.42 -19.53
CA ILE A 696 -4.72 4.04 -20.02
C ILE A 696 -6.23 3.71 -20.05
N ARG A 697 -6.99 4.13 -19.03
CA ARG A 697 -8.44 3.90 -18.96
C ARG A 697 -9.21 4.73 -19.98
N LEU A 698 -8.82 5.98 -20.22
CA LEU A 698 -9.35 6.82 -21.32
C LEU A 698 -9.07 6.17 -22.69
N MET A 699 -7.84 5.70 -22.93
CA MET A 699 -7.47 4.98 -24.16
C MET A 699 -8.25 3.66 -24.34
N LYS A 700 -8.57 2.95 -23.25
CA LYS A 700 -9.47 1.78 -23.30
C LYS A 700 -10.92 2.17 -23.62
N LYS A 701 -11.46 3.27 -23.06
CA LYS A 701 -12.82 3.72 -23.38
C LYS A 701 -12.93 4.24 -24.81
N LEU A 702 -11.91 4.94 -25.32
CA LEU A 702 -11.78 5.32 -26.73
C LEU A 702 -11.85 4.10 -27.66
N ARG A 703 -11.00 3.10 -27.40
CA ARG A 703 -10.98 1.82 -28.13
C ARG A 703 -12.34 1.13 -28.15
N ASP A 704 -13.01 1.05 -27.00
CA ASP A 704 -14.32 0.39 -26.86
C ASP A 704 -15.42 1.17 -27.58
N SER A 705 -15.41 2.50 -27.51
CA SER A 705 -16.43 3.37 -28.14
C SER A 705 -16.28 3.45 -29.66
N LEU A 706 -15.06 3.32 -30.18
CA LEU A 706 -14.76 3.26 -31.63
C LEU A 706 -14.77 1.83 -32.21
N ASP A 707 -15.21 0.85 -31.42
CA ASP A 707 -15.34 -0.58 -31.76
C ASP A 707 -14.06 -1.24 -32.32
N MET A 708 -12.90 -0.94 -31.74
CA MET A 708 -11.60 -1.44 -32.19
C MET A 708 -11.32 -2.87 -31.69
N LYS A 709 -12.24 -3.82 -31.95
CA LYS A 709 -12.27 -5.19 -31.37
C LYS A 709 -10.97 -5.99 -31.51
N LYS A 710 -10.17 -5.74 -32.56
CA LYS A 710 -8.89 -6.45 -32.81
C LYS A 710 -7.73 -5.95 -31.94
N ILE A 711 -7.89 -4.84 -31.20
CA ILE A 711 -6.86 -4.30 -30.30
C ILE A 711 -7.11 -4.80 -28.87
N ALA A 712 -6.32 -5.75 -28.37
CA ALA A 712 -6.47 -6.22 -26.99
C ALA A 712 -6.10 -5.12 -25.98
N SER A 713 -6.65 -5.15 -24.75
CA SER A 713 -6.28 -4.15 -23.72
C SER A 713 -4.80 -4.23 -23.32
N TYR A 714 -4.17 -5.40 -23.49
CA TYR A 714 -2.73 -5.58 -23.31
C TYR A 714 -1.91 -4.88 -24.40
N TYR A 715 -2.46 -4.67 -25.60
CA TYR A 715 -1.76 -3.98 -26.69
C TYR A 715 -1.70 -2.48 -26.40
N ILE A 716 -2.81 -1.90 -25.90
CA ILE A 716 -2.81 -0.54 -25.33
C ILE A 716 -1.76 -0.45 -24.21
N LYS A 717 -1.78 -1.38 -23.23
CA LYS A 717 -0.79 -1.43 -22.13
C LYS A 717 0.67 -1.47 -22.64
N THR A 718 0.91 -2.21 -23.73
CA THR A 718 2.23 -2.34 -24.37
C THR A 718 2.74 -1.03 -24.97
N ILE A 719 1.87 -0.22 -25.61
CA ILE A 719 2.27 1.11 -26.12
C ILE A 719 2.72 2.01 -24.96
N PHE A 720 1.99 2.00 -23.83
CA PHE A 720 2.40 2.74 -22.63
C PHE A 720 3.73 2.25 -22.04
N PHE A 721 4.01 0.93 -22.06
CA PHE A 721 5.30 0.41 -21.59
C PHE A 721 6.50 0.92 -22.40
N TRP A 722 6.36 0.99 -23.74
CA TRP A 722 7.39 1.58 -24.58
C TRP A 722 7.59 3.06 -24.30
N GLU A 723 6.50 3.82 -24.15
CA GLU A 723 6.57 5.25 -23.82
C GLU A 723 7.19 5.52 -22.44
N ILE A 724 6.92 4.69 -21.43
CA ILE A 724 7.56 4.80 -20.10
C ILE A 724 9.09 4.63 -20.22
N VAL A 725 9.56 3.68 -21.03
CA VAL A 725 11.00 3.42 -21.22
C VAL A 725 11.66 4.45 -22.14
N ALA A 726 10.95 4.95 -23.16
CA ALA A 726 11.47 5.96 -24.10
C ALA A 726 11.57 7.36 -23.47
N ILE A 727 10.65 7.71 -22.57
CA ILE A 727 10.66 8.99 -21.85
C ILE A 727 11.60 8.93 -20.65
N ASN A 728 11.67 7.79 -19.95
CA ASN A 728 12.55 7.51 -18.81
C ASN A 728 12.48 8.52 -17.64
N ASP A 729 11.40 9.30 -17.55
CA ASP A 729 11.09 10.22 -16.45
C ASP A 729 9.74 9.84 -15.81
N GLU A 730 9.69 9.88 -14.47
CA GLU A 730 8.48 9.63 -13.69
C GLU A 730 7.66 10.91 -13.43
N GLU A 731 8.30 12.09 -13.46
CA GLU A 731 7.63 13.39 -13.31
C GLU A 731 6.79 13.73 -14.55
N TYR A 732 7.22 13.32 -15.75
CA TYR A 732 6.45 13.42 -16.99
C TYR A 732 5.00 12.92 -16.85
N TRP A 733 4.79 11.83 -16.10
CA TRP A 733 3.46 11.25 -15.92
C TRP A 733 2.55 12.03 -14.95
N ARG A 734 3.05 13.11 -14.33
CA ARG A 734 2.23 14.14 -13.67
C ARG A 734 1.53 15.07 -14.66
N ASN A 735 1.93 15.11 -15.94
CA ASN A 735 1.29 15.92 -16.97
C ASN A 735 -0.23 15.71 -17.00
N SER A 736 -0.96 16.77 -17.35
CA SER A 736 -2.43 16.75 -17.28
C SER A 736 -3.04 15.64 -18.15
N PRO A 737 -4.18 15.03 -17.77
CA PRO A 737 -4.82 13.96 -18.53
C PRO A 737 -5.04 14.30 -20.01
N ALA A 738 -5.29 15.56 -20.36
CA ALA A 738 -5.39 16.03 -21.74
C ALA A 738 -4.08 15.87 -22.53
N VAL A 739 -2.95 16.30 -21.97
CA VAL A 739 -1.62 16.20 -22.61
C VAL A 739 -1.25 14.75 -22.83
N LEU A 740 -1.44 13.92 -21.81
CA LEU A 740 -1.15 12.49 -21.89
C LEU A 740 -2.11 11.77 -22.86
N PHE A 741 -3.41 12.07 -22.84
CA PHE A 741 -4.38 11.47 -23.75
C PHE A 741 -4.07 11.82 -25.20
N LYS A 742 -3.80 13.10 -25.50
CA LYS A 742 -3.38 13.56 -26.83
C LYS A 742 -2.17 12.80 -27.36
N ARG A 743 -1.09 12.70 -26.56
CA ARG A 743 0.11 11.95 -26.95
C ARG A 743 -0.19 10.47 -27.22
N MET A 744 -0.99 9.83 -26.37
CA MET A 744 -1.26 8.39 -26.49
C MET A 744 -2.26 8.05 -27.59
N VAL A 745 -3.14 8.98 -27.98
CA VAL A 745 -3.93 8.89 -29.23
C VAL A 745 -2.99 8.92 -30.44
N GLY A 746 -2.04 9.86 -30.48
CA GLY A 746 -1.01 9.91 -31.53
C GLY A 746 -0.20 8.62 -31.62
N LYS A 747 0.29 8.10 -30.49
CA LYS A 747 1.03 6.83 -30.44
C LYS A 747 0.21 5.60 -30.85
N LEU A 748 -1.10 5.59 -30.60
CA LEU A 748 -1.98 4.54 -31.14
C LEU A 748 -2.17 4.69 -32.66
N TYR A 749 -2.31 5.91 -33.18
CA TYR A 749 -2.40 6.17 -34.62
C TYR A 749 -1.11 5.77 -35.36
N GLU A 750 0.07 6.15 -34.85
CA GLU A 750 1.38 5.72 -35.36
C GLU A 750 1.48 4.19 -35.45
N ALA A 751 1.10 3.49 -34.39
CA ALA A 751 1.10 2.03 -34.33
C ALA A 751 0.12 1.37 -35.33
N LEU A 752 -1.04 1.98 -35.57
CA LEU A 752 -2.01 1.50 -36.55
C LEU A 752 -1.55 1.75 -37.99
N MET A 753 -0.96 2.92 -38.28
CA MET A 753 -0.45 3.28 -39.61
C MET A 753 0.79 2.46 -40.00
N THR A 754 1.70 2.23 -39.06
CA THR A 754 2.86 1.33 -39.26
C THR A 754 2.48 -0.16 -39.22
N GLY A 755 1.26 -0.47 -38.77
CA GLY A 755 0.78 -1.83 -38.53
C GLY A 755 1.59 -2.59 -37.48
N SER A 756 2.22 -1.89 -36.53
CA SER A 756 3.16 -2.47 -35.57
C SER A 756 2.92 -2.04 -34.12
N ILE A 757 2.77 -3.03 -33.23
CA ILE A 757 2.94 -2.87 -31.78
C ILE A 757 3.95 -3.93 -31.33
N PRO A 758 5.24 -3.60 -31.22
CA PRO A 758 6.26 -4.53 -30.71
C PRO A 758 5.89 -5.03 -29.32
N TYR A 759 5.93 -6.33 -29.09
CA TYR A 759 5.68 -6.91 -27.77
C TYR A 759 6.79 -6.46 -26.81
N PHE A 760 6.40 -5.83 -25.70
CA PHE A 760 7.34 -5.16 -24.81
C PHE A 760 8.49 -6.06 -24.36
N TRP A 761 8.22 -7.30 -23.97
CA TRP A 761 9.26 -8.20 -23.45
C TRP A 761 10.12 -8.88 -24.54
N ASN A 762 9.66 -8.93 -25.80
CA ASN A 762 10.42 -9.43 -26.95
C ASN A 762 10.04 -8.63 -28.20
N LYS A 763 10.85 -7.59 -28.48
CA LYS A 763 10.56 -6.57 -29.51
C LYS A 763 10.45 -7.10 -30.94
N ASN A 764 10.92 -8.33 -31.20
CA ASN A 764 10.90 -8.94 -32.53
C ASN A 764 9.50 -9.45 -32.89
N ASN A 765 8.56 -9.49 -31.94
CA ASN A 765 7.18 -9.90 -32.16
C ASN A 765 6.23 -8.71 -32.28
N ASN A 766 5.33 -8.72 -33.26
CA ASN A 766 4.33 -7.68 -33.49
C ASN A 766 2.94 -8.14 -33.04
N LEU A 767 2.42 -7.56 -31.96
CA LEU A 767 1.12 -7.92 -31.37
C LEU A 767 -0.09 -7.69 -32.29
N ILE A 768 0.05 -6.89 -33.35
CA ILE A 768 -0.99 -6.66 -34.36
C ILE A 768 -0.60 -7.13 -35.77
N GLY A 769 0.53 -7.85 -35.93
CA GLY A 769 1.01 -8.29 -37.23
C GLY A 769 0.06 -9.23 -37.98
N GLY A 770 -0.73 -10.03 -37.24
CA GLY A 770 -1.80 -10.87 -37.79
C GLY A 770 -3.14 -10.16 -38.04
N VAL A 771 -3.22 -8.83 -37.90
CA VAL A 771 -4.44 -8.06 -38.17
C VAL A 771 -4.38 -7.53 -39.61
N ASN A 772 -5.44 -7.78 -40.39
CA ASN A 772 -5.54 -7.31 -41.78
C ASN A 772 -5.34 -5.78 -41.88
N LYS A 773 -4.48 -5.35 -42.81
CA LYS A 773 -4.08 -3.94 -42.99
C LYS A 773 -5.27 -3.00 -43.20
N ASN A 774 -6.34 -3.43 -43.88
CA ASN A 774 -7.52 -2.60 -44.13
C ASN A 774 -8.32 -2.34 -42.83
N ILE A 775 -8.30 -3.27 -41.88
CA ILE A 775 -8.89 -3.08 -40.54
C ILE A 775 -8.04 -2.08 -39.74
N LEU A 776 -6.71 -2.17 -39.80
CA LEU A 776 -5.80 -1.24 -39.13
C LEU A 776 -5.93 0.18 -39.70
N MET A 777 -6.00 0.31 -41.03
CA MET A 777 -6.26 1.58 -41.73
C MET A 777 -7.64 2.15 -41.38
N SER A 778 -8.69 1.31 -41.29
CA SER A 778 -10.02 1.74 -40.82
C SER A 778 -9.97 2.29 -39.39
N TYR A 779 -9.20 1.67 -38.49
CA TYR A 779 -9.01 2.19 -37.13
C TYR A 779 -8.19 3.49 -37.10
N ALA A 780 -7.15 3.63 -37.95
CA ALA A 780 -6.38 4.87 -38.06
C ALA A 780 -7.26 6.03 -38.59
N ASN A 781 -8.07 5.78 -39.61
CA ASN A 781 -9.02 6.74 -40.17
C ASN A 781 -10.08 7.20 -39.14
N LYS A 782 -10.47 6.34 -38.17
CA LYS A 782 -11.32 6.74 -37.03
C LYS A 782 -10.62 7.70 -36.06
N LEU A 783 -9.29 7.70 -35.97
CA LEU A 783 -8.52 8.58 -35.09
C LEU A 783 -8.09 9.90 -35.75
N LEU A 784 -7.92 9.93 -37.08
CA LEU A 784 -7.42 11.11 -37.79
C LEU A 784 -8.25 12.40 -37.53
N PRO A 785 -9.61 12.38 -37.51
CA PRO A 785 -10.40 13.57 -37.16
C PRO A 785 -10.28 13.93 -35.67
N LEU A 786 -10.20 12.94 -34.77
CA LEU A 786 -9.95 13.16 -33.35
C LEU A 786 -8.60 13.83 -33.10
N MET A 787 -7.55 13.47 -33.85
CA MET A 787 -6.25 14.13 -33.75
C MET A 787 -6.35 15.61 -34.11
N LYS A 788 -7.07 15.99 -35.18
CA LYS A 788 -7.33 17.40 -35.53
C LYS A 788 -8.08 18.14 -34.41
N ILE A 789 -9.11 17.52 -33.83
CA ILE A 789 -9.87 18.06 -32.68
C ILE A 789 -8.98 18.21 -31.42
N LEU A 790 -7.93 17.39 -31.26
CA LEU A 790 -6.97 17.48 -30.16
C LEU A 790 -5.85 18.51 -30.42
N GLU A 791 -5.68 19.00 -31.64
CA GLU A 791 -4.82 20.15 -31.95
C GLU A 791 -5.52 21.49 -31.65
N ASP A 792 -6.84 21.59 -31.87
CA ASP A 792 -7.62 22.81 -31.62
C ASP A 792 -8.20 22.86 -30.18
N PRO A 793 -7.72 23.77 -29.29
CA PRO A 793 -8.21 23.85 -27.92
C PRO A 793 -9.67 24.31 -27.80
N SER A 794 -10.28 24.90 -28.83
CA SER A 794 -11.67 25.34 -28.83
C SER A 794 -12.64 24.17 -29.07
N GLN A 795 -12.24 23.19 -29.88
CA GLN A 795 -13.06 22.05 -30.28
C GLN A 795 -13.18 20.94 -29.22
N TYR A 796 -12.58 21.12 -28.03
CA TYR A 796 -12.47 20.09 -27.00
C TYR A 796 -13.78 19.33 -26.70
N LYS A 797 -14.95 20.00 -26.74
CA LYS A 797 -16.26 19.37 -26.53
C LYS A 797 -16.52 18.18 -27.47
N LEU A 798 -16.03 18.24 -28.72
CA LEU A 798 -16.20 17.19 -29.72
C LEU A 798 -15.48 15.88 -29.37
N VAL A 799 -14.45 15.90 -28.50
CA VAL A 799 -13.77 14.68 -28.03
C VAL A 799 -14.74 13.70 -27.33
N ALA A 800 -15.83 14.20 -26.75
CA ALA A 800 -16.87 13.37 -26.18
C ALA A 800 -17.50 12.39 -27.20
N LYS A 801 -17.60 12.77 -28.49
CA LYS A 801 -18.13 11.92 -29.58
C LYS A 801 -17.28 10.67 -29.85
N TYR A 802 -16.05 10.62 -29.34
CA TYR A 802 -15.10 9.50 -29.50
C TYR A 802 -14.90 8.69 -28.20
N LEU A 803 -15.23 9.26 -27.05
CA LEU A 803 -15.09 8.63 -25.73
C LEU A 803 -16.40 8.09 -25.15
N LEU A 804 -17.51 8.26 -25.85
CA LEU A 804 -18.85 7.81 -25.44
C LEU A 804 -19.48 7.03 -26.59
N THR A 805 -20.30 6.03 -26.28
CA THR A 805 -21.23 5.43 -27.25
C THR A 805 -22.28 6.45 -27.70
N TYR A 806 -22.98 6.19 -28.81
CA TYR A 806 -24.02 7.10 -29.31
C TYR A 806 -25.08 7.47 -28.25
N SER A 807 -25.54 6.49 -27.46
CA SER A 807 -26.51 6.73 -26.38
C SER A 807 -25.93 7.57 -25.24
N GLU A 808 -24.69 7.26 -24.80
CA GLU A 808 -24.00 8.05 -23.77
C GLU A 808 -23.71 9.48 -24.24
N PHE A 809 -23.29 9.66 -25.51
CA PHE A 809 -23.02 10.98 -26.08
C PHE A 809 -24.29 11.81 -26.20
N THR A 810 -25.37 11.26 -26.75
CA THR A 810 -26.64 12.01 -26.93
C THR A 810 -27.21 12.48 -25.59
N ASP A 811 -27.15 11.65 -24.54
CA ASP A 811 -27.56 12.06 -23.21
C ASP A 811 -26.62 13.11 -22.59
N TYR A 812 -25.30 12.89 -22.64
CA TYR A 812 -24.30 13.80 -22.09
C TYR A 812 -24.28 15.17 -22.79
N ASN A 813 -24.47 15.18 -24.11
CA ASN A 813 -24.53 16.38 -24.92
C ASN A 813 -25.74 17.25 -24.54
N ARG A 814 -26.92 16.62 -24.49
CA ARG A 814 -28.20 17.23 -24.10
C ARG A 814 -28.16 17.86 -22.71
N ARG A 815 -27.40 17.28 -21.77
CA ARG A 815 -27.29 17.77 -20.38
C ARG A 815 -26.20 18.81 -20.14
N PHE A 816 -25.06 18.73 -20.85
CA PHE A 816 -23.84 19.43 -20.42
C PHE A 816 -23.03 20.12 -21.51
N LEU A 817 -23.18 19.76 -22.79
CA LEU A 817 -22.31 20.30 -23.86
C LEU A 817 -23.05 21.22 -24.82
N HIS A 818 -24.27 20.85 -25.22
CA HIS A 818 -25.13 21.58 -26.15
C HIS A 818 -24.43 21.91 -27.50
N ILE A 819 -23.92 20.87 -28.18
CA ILE A 819 -23.22 20.89 -29.50
C ILE A 819 -23.65 19.74 -30.45
#